data_AF-A0A6L6IA63-F1
#
_entry.id   AF-A0A6L6IA63-F1
#
_cell.length_a   1.000
_cell.length_b   1.000
_cell.length_c   1.000
_cell.angle_alpha   90.00
_cell.angle_beta   90.00
_cell.angle_gamma   90.00
#
_symmetry.space_group_name_H-M   'P 1'
#
loop_
_entity.id
_entity.type
_entity.pdbx_description
1 polymer ?
#
loop_
_entity_poly.entity_id
_entity_poly.type
_entity_poly.pdbx_seq_one_letter_code
_entity_poly.pdbx_strand_id
1 'polypeptide(L)'
;MTVKISGVLKDGTGKPVQNCTIVLKARRTSSTVVVNTVASENPDEAGRYSMDVEHGQYSVTLLVEGFPPSHAGTITVYEGSRPGTLNDFLGAMTEDDVMPEALRRFEQMVEEVSRNASAVAQNTAAAKKSASDASASASEAATHATDAAASARAASTSAGQAASSAQSASSSAGTASTKAREAAKSAAAAESSKSAAATSASAAKTSETNAAASQKSAATSASTATTKASEAATSARGAAASKEAAKSSETNASSSASSAASSATAAGNSAKAAKTSETNAKSSETAAGQSASAAAGSKTAAALSASAASTSAGQASASATAAGKSAESAASSASTATTKAGKATEQATAAARSASAAKTSETNAKTSADNAASSKAAAASSASSAASSASSASASKDEATRQASAAKGSATTATTKASEAAGSATAASQSKVAAESAATRAETAAKRAEDIASAVGLEDASTTKKGIVQLSSATNSTSEKLAATPKAVKTVKDSSVQKTGDTMGGQLKISTINALRIFNQAFGLIFRRSEDHLHLIPTNEGEGENGDIGSLRPFSINLRSGLVSIGNGLKVGGSVTGNLTGNADTATKIKTARKIGGVAFDGSADINLPGVNATGNQNTTGNAATATKLQAARTINGVSFDGSANITLTPSNIGALALTGGTLSGGLTAAGEVISRSANGLRIAYGNYGFFIRNDGSNTYFMLTDSGNSLGTHNSLRPFIISNHTGNVTIATKLNASGGITGSLSGNASTATKLQTARTINGVKFDGSANIEAFPPGVPLPWPSDTPPAGYAIMQGQTFDKAAYPKLAIAYPSGVIPDMRGWTIKGKPASGRAVLSQE
;
A
#
# COMPACT_ATOMS: atom_id res chain seq x y z
N MET A 1 27.88 115.57 -48.56
CA MET A 1 27.48 116.79 -49.32
C MET A 1 26.14 117.15 -48.74
N THR A 2 26.01 118.29 -48.09
CA THR A 2 24.76 118.67 -47.42
C THR A 2 23.66 118.97 -48.44
N VAL A 3 22.43 118.63 -48.08
CA VAL A 3 21.22 118.95 -48.84
C VAL A 3 20.55 120.13 -48.18
N LYS A 4 20.32 121.18 -48.97
CA LYS A 4 19.72 122.42 -48.46
C LYS A 4 18.20 122.23 -48.27
N ILE A 5 17.76 122.31 -47.02
CA ILE A 5 16.35 122.29 -46.63
C ILE A 5 15.96 123.72 -46.26
N SER A 6 15.17 124.36 -47.11
CA SER A 6 14.81 125.77 -46.94
C SER A 6 13.40 126.07 -47.44
N GLY A 7 12.71 127.00 -46.77
CA GLY A 7 11.34 127.37 -47.12
C GLY A 7 10.75 128.38 -46.14
N VAL A 8 9.44 128.61 -46.25
CA VAL A 8 8.68 129.39 -45.26
C VAL A 8 7.83 128.44 -44.45
N LEU A 9 8.03 128.38 -43.13
CA LEU A 9 7.19 127.61 -42.22
C LEU A 9 5.86 128.35 -42.05
N LYS A 10 4.77 127.72 -42.46
CA LYS A 10 3.42 128.29 -42.42
C LYS A 10 2.51 127.45 -41.53
N ASP A 11 1.58 128.10 -40.86
CA ASP A 11 0.49 127.41 -40.15
C ASP A 11 -0.60 126.91 -41.12
N GLY A 12 -1.62 126.23 -40.59
CA GLY A 12 -2.76 125.74 -41.37
C GLY A 12 -3.62 126.83 -42.03
N THR A 13 -3.37 128.11 -41.75
CA THR A 13 -4.02 129.27 -42.39
C THR A 13 -3.11 129.98 -43.39
N GLY A 14 -1.88 129.49 -43.60
CA GLY A 14 -0.91 130.04 -44.53
C GLY A 14 -0.09 131.22 -43.99
N LYS A 15 -0.23 131.58 -42.70
CA LYS A 15 0.56 132.64 -42.06
C LYS A 15 1.93 132.12 -41.61
N PRO A 16 2.99 132.95 -41.62
CA PRO A 16 4.30 132.56 -41.10
C PRO A 16 4.24 132.17 -39.63
N VAL A 17 4.87 131.05 -39.26
CA VAL A 17 5.02 130.63 -37.86
C VAL A 17 6.24 131.33 -37.27
N GLN A 18 6.01 132.33 -36.41
CA GLN A 18 7.07 133.04 -35.68
C GLN A 18 7.44 132.30 -34.39
N ASN A 19 8.64 132.53 -33.87
CA ASN A 19 9.17 131.94 -32.63
C ASN A 19 9.09 130.39 -32.56
N CYS A 20 9.29 129.74 -33.71
CA CYS A 20 9.43 128.28 -33.78
C CYS A 20 10.92 127.89 -33.90
N THR A 21 11.33 126.77 -33.31
CA THR A 21 12.62 126.13 -33.57
C THR A 21 12.36 124.79 -34.26
N ILE A 22 12.92 124.60 -35.45
CA ILE A 22 12.89 123.33 -36.17
C ILE A 22 14.06 122.50 -35.66
N VAL A 23 13.79 121.34 -35.07
CA VAL A 23 14.79 120.43 -34.51
C VAL A 23 14.84 119.14 -35.31
N LEU A 24 16.03 118.78 -35.81
CA LEU A 24 16.32 117.51 -36.49
C LEU A 24 17.18 116.64 -35.57
N LYS A 25 16.67 115.48 -35.16
CA LYS A 25 17.41 114.50 -34.34
C LYS A 25 17.71 113.22 -35.13
N ALA A 26 18.98 112.86 -35.27
CA ALA A 26 19.37 111.64 -36.00
C ALA A 26 18.81 110.37 -35.32
N ARG A 27 18.11 109.51 -36.07
CA ARG A 27 17.52 108.23 -35.58
C ARG A 27 18.45 107.03 -35.74
N ARG A 28 19.42 107.12 -36.65
CA ARG A 28 20.41 106.07 -36.92
C ARG A 28 21.76 106.72 -37.20
N THR A 29 22.84 106.02 -36.86
CA THR A 29 24.20 106.43 -37.21
C THR A 29 24.40 106.23 -38.71
N SER A 30 24.66 107.30 -39.45
CA SER A 30 25.10 107.31 -40.84
C SER A 30 26.62 107.52 -40.92
N SER A 31 27.19 107.50 -42.13
CA SER A 31 28.63 107.72 -42.35
C SER A 31 29.09 109.14 -42.00
N THR A 32 28.18 110.10 -41.89
CA THR A 32 28.48 111.51 -41.59
C THR A 32 27.79 112.03 -40.33
N VAL A 33 26.77 111.33 -39.79
CA VAL A 33 26.00 111.77 -38.61
C VAL A 33 25.73 110.63 -37.64
N VAL A 34 26.05 110.81 -36.36
CA VAL A 34 25.82 109.82 -35.30
C VAL A 34 24.39 109.89 -34.76
N VAL A 35 23.77 108.75 -34.44
CA VAL A 35 22.45 108.69 -33.81
C VAL A 35 22.35 109.58 -32.56
N ASN A 36 21.18 110.17 -32.32
CA ASN A 36 20.86 111.11 -31.24
C ASN A 36 21.49 112.51 -31.30
N THR A 37 22.33 112.81 -32.30
CA THR A 37 22.78 114.19 -32.54
C THR A 37 21.63 115.07 -33.01
N VAL A 38 21.67 116.36 -32.70
CA VAL A 38 20.60 117.32 -32.94
C VAL A 38 21.11 118.55 -33.70
N ALA A 39 20.39 118.97 -34.73
CA ALA A 39 20.53 120.27 -35.38
C ALA A 39 19.25 121.09 -35.18
N SER A 40 19.37 122.41 -35.00
CA SER A 40 18.24 123.31 -34.79
C SER A 40 18.37 124.57 -35.62
N GLU A 41 17.25 125.00 -36.22
CA GLU A 41 17.17 126.23 -37.03
C GLU A 41 15.94 127.04 -36.59
N ASN A 42 16.12 128.34 -36.42
CA ASN A 42 15.05 129.26 -36.03
C ASN A 42 14.65 130.08 -37.26
N PRO A 43 13.39 129.97 -37.75
CA PRO A 43 12.91 130.81 -38.83
C PRO A 43 12.92 132.31 -38.44
N ASP A 44 13.09 133.19 -39.41
CA ASP A 44 13.02 134.65 -39.21
C ASP A 44 11.58 135.17 -38.93
N GLU A 45 11.41 136.48 -38.74
CA GLU A 45 10.08 137.09 -38.52
C GLU A 45 9.08 136.86 -39.69
N ALA A 46 9.60 136.52 -40.89
CA ALA A 46 8.81 136.14 -42.06
C ALA A 46 8.61 134.62 -42.19
N GLY A 47 9.03 133.83 -41.20
CA GLY A 47 8.95 132.37 -41.15
C GLY A 47 9.92 131.65 -42.08
N ARG A 48 10.93 132.32 -42.63
CA ARG A 48 11.92 131.70 -43.54
C ARG A 48 12.97 130.93 -42.75
N TYR A 49 13.22 129.68 -43.11
CA TYR A 49 14.29 128.85 -42.59
C TYR A 49 15.19 128.35 -43.70
N SER A 50 16.46 128.10 -43.41
CA SER A 50 17.41 127.55 -44.37
C SER A 50 18.55 126.81 -43.66
N MET A 51 18.54 125.48 -43.72
CA MET A 51 19.56 124.63 -43.10
C MET A 51 20.20 123.69 -44.13
N ASP A 52 21.50 123.46 -43.97
CA ASP A 52 22.25 122.47 -44.75
C ASP A 52 22.30 121.15 -43.94
N VAL A 53 21.65 120.10 -44.44
CA VAL A 53 21.44 118.83 -43.71
C VAL A 53 22.20 117.69 -44.38
N GLU A 54 23.02 116.97 -43.62
CA GLU A 54 23.72 115.77 -44.10
C GLU A 54 22.77 114.59 -44.37
N HIS A 55 23.22 113.58 -45.13
CA HIS A 55 22.41 112.39 -45.41
C HIS A 55 22.23 111.53 -44.15
N GLY A 56 21.00 111.09 -43.94
CA GLY A 56 20.62 110.36 -42.75
C GLY A 56 19.12 110.37 -42.53
N GLN A 57 18.69 109.67 -41.47
CA GLN A 57 17.31 109.64 -41.05
C GLN A 57 17.14 110.47 -39.79
N TYR A 58 16.22 111.43 -39.82
CA TYR A 58 16.04 112.41 -38.77
C TYR A 58 14.58 112.45 -38.29
N SER A 59 14.40 112.49 -36.98
CA SER A 59 13.15 112.87 -36.34
C SER A 59 13.04 114.39 -36.34
N VAL A 60 11.97 114.92 -36.92
CA VAL A 60 11.67 116.36 -36.96
C VAL A 60 10.74 116.73 -35.82
N THR A 61 11.13 117.72 -35.03
CA THR A 61 10.31 118.28 -33.95
C THR A 61 10.21 119.79 -34.12
N LEU A 62 9.01 120.34 -34.02
CA LEU A 62 8.74 121.78 -34.04
C LEU A 62 8.49 122.26 -32.61
N LEU A 63 9.29 123.22 -32.16
CA LEU A 63 9.17 123.83 -30.83
C LEU A 63 8.70 125.27 -31.01
N VAL A 64 7.41 125.53 -30.79
CA VAL A 64 6.85 126.89 -30.81
C VAL A 64 6.84 127.42 -29.39
N GLU A 65 7.38 128.62 -29.17
CA GLU A 65 7.40 129.25 -27.86
C GLU A 65 5.99 129.32 -27.23
N GLY A 66 5.80 128.73 -26.05
CA GLY A 66 4.50 128.63 -25.37
C GLY A 66 3.68 127.36 -25.67
N PHE A 67 4.14 126.48 -26.57
CA PHE A 67 3.48 125.19 -26.88
C PHE A 67 4.42 124.00 -26.64
N PRO A 68 3.90 122.82 -26.25
CA PRO A 68 4.73 121.62 -26.08
C PRO A 68 5.39 121.22 -27.42
N PRO A 69 6.64 120.69 -27.40
CA PRO A 69 7.32 120.22 -28.60
C PRO A 69 6.43 119.23 -29.37
N SER A 70 6.18 119.53 -30.63
CA SER A 70 5.35 118.68 -31.50
C SER A 70 6.23 117.90 -32.45
N HIS A 71 6.11 116.57 -32.44
CA HIS A 71 6.81 115.73 -33.42
C HIS A 71 6.12 115.86 -34.78
N ALA A 72 6.81 116.46 -35.74
CA ALA A 72 6.28 116.73 -37.07
C ALA A 72 6.38 115.53 -38.02
N GLY A 73 7.28 114.59 -37.72
CA GLY A 73 7.46 113.34 -38.47
C GLY A 73 8.92 112.93 -38.59
N THR A 74 9.19 111.92 -39.40
CA THR A 74 10.56 111.49 -39.72
C THR A 74 10.86 111.82 -41.18
N ILE A 75 12.04 112.37 -41.44
CA ILE A 75 12.55 112.59 -42.80
C ILE A 75 13.75 111.69 -43.05
N THR A 76 13.93 111.29 -44.32
CA THR A 76 15.14 110.60 -44.78
C THR A 76 15.78 111.43 -45.88
N VAL A 77 17.01 111.86 -45.66
CA VAL A 77 17.83 112.60 -46.63
C VAL A 77 18.79 111.61 -47.28
N TYR A 78 18.66 111.39 -48.58
CA TYR A 78 19.50 110.47 -49.36
C TYR A 78 20.67 111.20 -50.02
N GLU A 79 21.73 110.45 -50.36
CA GLU A 79 22.85 110.96 -51.15
C GLU A 79 22.36 111.28 -52.59
N GLY A 80 22.14 112.57 -52.86
CA GLY A 80 21.54 113.04 -54.12
C GLY A 80 20.10 113.60 -54.00
N SER A 81 19.54 113.70 -52.79
CA SER A 81 18.27 114.41 -52.58
C SER A 81 18.37 115.85 -53.09
N ARG A 82 17.34 116.30 -53.84
CA ARG A 82 17.26 117.67 -54.36
C ARG A 82 16.94 118.66 -53.21
N PRO A 83 17.47 119.90 -53.23
CA PRO A 83 17.03 120.94 -52.31
C PRO A 83 15.51 121.15 -52.35
N GLY A 84 14.89 121.35 -51.19
CA GLY A 84 13.44 121.43 -51.06
C GLY A 84 12.99 122.00 -49.71
N THR A 85 11.68 122.08 -49.51
CA THR A 85 11.09 122.50 -48.24
C THR A 85 11.03 121.32 -47.26
N LEU A 86 10.96 121.58 -45.96
CA LEU A 86 10.79 120.55 -44.93
C LEU A 86 9.55 119.66 -45.18
N ASN A 87 8.47 120.24 -45.73
CA ASN A 87 7.27 119.49 -46.11
C ASN A 87 7.52 118.50 -47.25
N ASP A 88 8.40 118.82 -48.20
CA ASP A 88 8.74 117.91 -49.30
C ASP A 88 9.42 116.64 -48.78
N PHE A 89 10.20 116.75 -47.70
CA PHE A 89 10.85 115.63 -47.05
C PHE A 89 9.93 114.86 -46.08
N LEU A 90 8.98 115.55 -45.41
CA LEU A 90 8.00 114.91 -44.53
C LEU A 90 6.91 114.15 -45.30
N GLY A 91 6.69 114.47 -46.59
CA GLY A 91 5.74 113.78 -47.46
C GLY A 91 6.32 112.64 -48.30
N ALA A 92 7.62 112.34 -48.19
CA ALA A 92 8.26 111.27 -48.96
C ALA A 92 8.02 109.89 -48.33
N MET A 93 7.66 108.88 -49.14
CA MET A 93 7.48 107.49 -48.67
C MET A 93 8.74 106.94 -47.99
N THR A 94 8.58 106.23 -46.87
CA THR A 94 9.68 105.67 -46.08
C THR A 94 9.83 104.16 -46.27
N GLU A 95 11.02 103.59 -45.98
CA GLU A 95 11.29 102.14 -46.13
C GLU A 95 10.38 101.22 -45.28
N ASP A 96 9.74 101.73 -44.22
CA ASP A 96 8.76 100.97 -43.42
C ASP A 96 7.42 100.74 -44.15
N ASP A 97 7.11 101.51 -45.20
CA ASP A 97 5.88 101.37 -46.00
C ASP A 97 5.98 100.26 -47.08
N VAL A 98 7.17 99.66 -47.28
CA VAL A 98 7.45 98.72 -48.39
C VAL A 98 7.62 97.26 -47.92
N MET A 99 7.41 96.95 -46.64
CA MET A 99 7.40 95.56 -46.15
C MET A 99 5.99 94.94 -46.31
N PRO A 100 5.79 93.88 -47.13
CA PRO A 100 4.46 93.32 -47.35
C PRO A 100 3.87 92.70 -46.08
N GLU A 101 2.60 93.00 -45.76
CA GLU A 101 1.87 92.43 -44.61
C GLU A 101 1.87 90.89 -44.62
N ALA A 102 2.03 90.28 -45.80
CA ALA A 102 2.21 88.84 -46.00
C ALA A 102 3.45 88.28 -45.30
N LEU A 103 4.58 89.01 -45.30
CA LEU A 103 5.81 88.53 -44.66
C LEU A 103 5.71 88.61 -43.13
N ARG A 104 5.06 89.66 -42.60
CA ARG A 104 4.78 89.82 -41.17
C ARG A 104 3.83 88.73 -40.64
N ARG A 105 2.80 88.37 -41.42
CA ARG A 105 1.90 87.25 -41.10
C ARG A 105 2.57 85.89 -41.24
N PHE A 106 3.51 85.75 -42.16
CA PHE A 106 4.28 84.52 -42.35
C PHE A 106 5.21 84.24 -41.16
N GLU A 107 5.93 85.24 -40.65
CA GLU A 107 6.76 85.07 -39.46
C GLU A 107 5.94 84.73 -38.21
N GLN A 108 4.78 85.38 -38.01
CA GLN A 108 3.85 85.01 -36.94
C GLN A 108 3.31 83.58 -37.08
N MET A 109 2.99 83.14 -38.31
CA MET A 109 2.53 81.78 -38.59
C MET A 109 3.64 80.75 -38.36
N VAL A 110 4.89 81.05 -38.71
CA VAL A 110 6.03 80.15 -38.46
C VAL A 110 6.29 80.02 -36.96
N GLU A 111 6.21 81.10 -36.19
CA GLU A 111 6.38 81.08 -34.74
C GLU A 111 5.22 80.39 -34.01
N GLU A 112 3.99 80.51 -34.53
CA GLU A 112 2.81 79.78 -34.07
C GLU A 112 2.88 78.28 -34.42
N VAL A 113 3.35 77.92 -35.61
CA VAL A 113 3.60 76.53 -36.02
C VAL A 113 4.68 75.90 -35.15
N SER A 114 5.74 76.65 -34.80
CA SER A 114 6.82 76.15 -33.93
C SER A 114 6.36 75.95 -32.47
N ARG A 115 5.54 76.88 -31.94
CA ARG A 115 4.88 76.71 -30.63
C ARG A 115 3.88 75.56 -30.62
N ASN A 116 3.05 75.42 -31.66
CA ASN A 116 2.09 74.32 -31.78
C ASN A 116 2.80 72.96 -31.96
N ALA A 117 3.88 72.89 -32.73
CA ALA A 117 4.68 71.67 -32.88
C ALA A 117 5.28 71.23 -31.53
N SER A 118 5.78 72.19 -30.73
CA SER A 118 6.32 71.90 -29.39
C SER A 118 5.23 71.44 -28.41
N ALA A 119 4.04 72.06 -28.44
CA ALA A 119 2.89 71.63 -27.63
C ALA A 119 2.37 70.25 -28.05
N VAL A 120 2.31 69.95 -29.35
CA VAL A 120 1.94 68.63 -29.88
C VAL A 120 2.97 67.58 -29.47
N ALA A 121 4.27 67.88 -29.50
CA ALA A 121 5.31 66.97 -29.06
C ALA A 121 5.20 66.64 -27.56
N GLN A 122 4.97 67.65 -26.70
CA GLN A 122 4.75 67.46 -25.27
C GLN A 122 3.46 66.67 -24.98
N ASN A 123 2.35 67.00 -25.65
CA ASN A 123 1.09 66.27 -25.50
C ASN A 123 1.20 64.84 -26.01
N THR A 124 1.96 64.59 -27.08
CA THR A 124 2.23 63.23 -27.58
C THR A 124 3.08 62.43 -26.60
N ALA A 125 4.07 63.05 -25.97
CA ALA A 125 4.88 62.41 -24.94
C ALA A 125 4.04 62.09 -23.69
N ALA A 126 3.18 63.02 -23.25
CA ALA A 126 2.23 62.80 -22.16
C ALA A 126 1.25 61.66 -22.50
N ALA A 127 0.68 61.65 -23.70
CA ALA A 127 -0.22 60.59 -24.16
C ALA A 127 0.47 59.22 -24.25
N LYS A 128 1.73 59.16 -24.73
CA LYS A 128 2.52 57.91 -24.73
C LYS A 128 2.81 57.41 -23.32
N LYS A 129 3.10 58.31 -22.38
CA LYS A 129 3.30 57.96 -20.98
C LYS A 129 2.00 57.43 -20.36
N SER A 130 0.88 58.12 -20.54
CA SER A 130 -0.43 57.65 -20.07
C SER A 130 -0.85 56.33 -20.71
N ALA A 131 -0.54 56.10 -21.99
CA ALA A 131 -0.77 54.81 -22.64
C ALA A 131 0.11 53.69 -22.06
N SER A 132 1.35 54.00 -21.70
CA SER A 132 2.28 53.06 -21.05
C SER A 132 1.82 52.72 -19.63
N ASP A 133 1.41 53.72 -18.85
CA ASP A 133 0.87 53.54 -17.50
C ASP A 133 -0.42 52.71 -17.55
N ALA A 134 -1.31 52.96 -18.51
CA ALA A 134 -2.52 52.16 -18.73
C ALA A 134 -2.20 50.70 -19.12
N SER A 135 -1.18 50.48 -19.96
CA SER A 135 -0.71 49.14 -20.33
C SER A 135 -0.10 48.39 -19.13
N ALA A 136 0.60 49.10 -18.24
CA ALA A 136 1.14 48.54 -17.00
C ALA A 136 0.01 48.14 -16.05
N SER A 137 -0.96 49.03 -15.81
CA SER A 137 -2.14 48.73 -14.99
C SER A 137 -2.99 47.59 -15.56
N ALA A 138 -3.12 47.49 -16.89
CA ALA A 138 -3.79 46.35 -17.53
C ALA A 138 -3.05 45.03 -17.31
N SER A 139 -1.72 45.05 -17.32
CA SER A 139 -0.87 43.87 -17.06
C SER A 139 -0.94 43.42 -15.59
N GLU A 140 -0.98 44.38 -14.66
CA GLU A 140 -1.20 44.12 -13.23
C GLU A 140 -2.60 43.54 -12.99
N ALA A 141 -3.64 44.09 -13.62
CA ALA A 141 -5.00 43.57 -13.55
C ALA A 141 -5.10 42.13 -14.11
N ALA A 142 -4.42 41.84 -15.22
CA ALA A 142 -4.34 40.49 -15.79
C ALA A 142 -3.62 39.51 -14.85
N THR A 143 -2.58 39.97 -14.14
CA THR A 143 -1.87 39.18 -13.12
C THR A 143 -2.80 38.86 -11.95
N HIS A 144 -3.50 39.85 -11.40
CA HIS A 144 -4.46 39.65 -10.32
C HIS A 144 -5.65 38.75 -10.72
N ALA A 145 -6.12 38.85 -11.96
CA ALA A 145 -7.14 37.92 -12.48
C ALA A 145 -6.62 36.47 -12.53
N THR A 146 -5.34 36.29 -12.88
CA THR A 146 -4.68 34.98 -12.88
C THR A 146 -4.53 34.43 -11.46
N ASP A 147 -4.13 35.27 -10.50
CA ASP A 147 -4.03 34.89 -9.08
C ASP A 147 -5.39 34.52 -8.48
N ALA A 148 -6.44 35.26 -8.85
CA ALA A 148 -7.81 34.96 -8.44
C ALA A 148 -8.29 33.62 -9.03
N ALA A 149 -7.97 33.34 -10.31
CA ALA A 149 -8.28 32.05 -10.94
C ALA A 149 -7.49 30.89 -10.31
N ALA A 150 -6.23 31.11 -9.94
CA ALA A 150 -5.42 30.14 -9.22
C ALA A 150 -5.99 29.85 -7.82
N SER A 151 -6.42 30.90 -7.11
CA SER A 151 -7.07 30.78 -5.80
C SER A 151 -8.41 30.04 -5.88
N ALA A 152 -9.21 30.27 -6.93
CA ALA A 152 -10.45 29.53 -7.18
C ALA A 152 -10.19 28.04 -7.48
N ARG A 153 -9.14 27.73 -8.25
CA ARG A 153 -8.70 26.33 -8.49
C ARG A 153 -8.22 25.66 -7.20
N ALA A 154 -7.48 26.37 -6.35
CA ALA A 154 -7.06 25.87 -5.04
C ALA A 154 -8.28 25.58 -4.14
N ALA A 155 -9.28 26.47 -4.11
CA ALA A 155 -10.52 26.25 -3.37
C ALA A 155 -11.32 25.05 -3.89
N SER A 156 -11.41 24.87 -5.22
CA SER A 156 -12.05 23.70 -5.84
C SER A 156 -11.32 22.40 -5.50
N THR A 157 -9.98 22.42 -5.49
CA THR A 157 -9.15 21.28 -5.08
C THR A 157 -9.40 20.91 -3.62
N SER A 158 -9.42 21.90 -2.72
CA SER A 158 -9.73 21.69 -1.30
C SER A 158 -11.15 21.15 -1.08
N ALA A 159 -12.14 21.61 -1.84
CA ALA A 159 -13.49 21.06 -1.80
C ALA A 159 -13.54 19.59 -2.26
N GLY A 160 -12.75 19.22 -3.28
CA GLY A 160 -12.60 17.83 -3.72
C GLY A 160 -11.93 16.93 -2.67
N GLN A 161 -10.93 17.44 -1.95
CA GLN A 161 -10.30 16.72 -0.84
C GLN A 161 -11.26 16.51 0.34
N ALA A 162 -12.08 17.51 0.66
CA ALA A 162 -13.13 17.40 1.68
C ALA A 162 -14.18 16.34 1.31
N ALA A 163 -14.63 16.30 0.06
CA ALA A 163 -15.55 15.27 -0.44
C ALA A 163 -14.94 13.85 -0.35
N SER A 164 -13.67 13.70 -0.72
CA SER A 164 -12.95 12.42 -0.62
C SER A 164 -12.80 11.94 0.84
N SER A 165 -12.61 12.89 1.76
CA SER A 165 -12.52 12.61 3.20
C SER A 165 -13.88 12.17 3.77
N ALA A 166 -14.98 12.81 3.35
CA ALA A 166 -16.33 12.39 3.71
C ALA A 166 -16.68 10.99 3.19
N GLN A 167 -16.24 10.64 1.97
CA GLN A 167 -16.42 9.30 1.40
C GLN A 167 -15.64 8.24 2.20
N SER A 168 -14.43 8.57 2.64
CA SER A 168 -13.59 7.70 3.47
C SER A 168 -14.21 7.47 4.86
N ALA A 169 -14.82 8.50 5.44
CA ALA A 169 -15.55 8.40 6.70
C ALA A 169 -16.79 7.50 6.56
N SER A 170 -17.56 7.64 5.48
CA SER A 170 -18.71 6.78 5.17
C SER A 170 -18.31 5.31 5.03
N SER A 171 -17.22 5.04 4.31
CA SER A 171 -16.66 3.69 4.14
C SER A 171 -16.20 3.08 5.48
N SER A 172 -15.60 3.90 6.34
CA SER A 172 -15.17 3.50 7.68
C SER A 172 -16.37 3.19 8.59
N ALA A 173 -17.44 3.97 8.51
CA ALA A 173 -18.69 3.70 9.23
C ALA A 173 -19.35 2.39 8.77
N GLY A 174 -19.34 2.10 7.46
CA GLY A 174 -19.79 0.82 6.93
C GLY A 174 -18.96 -0.36 7.46
N THR A 175 -17.64 -0.21 7.52
CA THR A 175 -16.72 -1.22 8.08
C THR A 175 -17.01 -1.46 9.57
N ALA A 176 -17.23 -0.41 10.34
CA ALA A 176 -17.60 -0.50 11.76
C ALA A 176 -18.94 -1.23 11.97
N SER A 177 -19.94 -0.96 11.12
CA SER A 177 -21.23 -1.67 11.16
C SER A 177 -21.08 -3.17 10.90
N THR A 178 -20.25 -3.55 9.92
CA THR A 178 -19.93 -4.96 9.63
C THR A 178 -19.24 -5.62 10.83
N LYS A 179 -18.24 -4.96 11.42
CA LYS A 179 -17.54 -5.49 12.61
C LYS A 179 -18.47 -5.66 13.82
N ALA A 180 -19.43 -4.75 14.01
CA ALA A 180 -20.45 -4.90 15.06
C ALA A 180 -21.34 -6.13 14.83
N ARG A 181 -21.72 -6.43 13.57
CA ARG A 181 -22.49 -7.63 13.24
C ARG A 181 -21.68 -8.91 13.44
N GLU A 182 -20.41 -8.91 13.06
CA GLU A 182 -19.49 -10.03 13.32
C GLU A 182 -19.34 -10.29 14.82
N ALA A 183 -19.18 -9.24 15.63
CA ALA A 183 -19.10 -9.36 17.09
C ALA A 183 -20.39 -9.95 17.69
N ALA A 184 -21.57 -9.53 17.22
CA ALA A 184 -22.85 -10.10 17.65
C ALA A 184 -22.98 -11.59 17.30
N LYS A 185 -22.50 -12.01 16.13
CA LYS A 185 -22.48 -13.42 15.71
C LYS A 185 -21.53 -14.26 16.57
N SER A 186 -20.36 -13.72 16.91
CA SER A 186 -19.42 -14.37 17.83
C SER A 186 -19.98 -14.50 19.25
N ALA A 187 -20.72 -13.49 19.74
CA ALA A 187 -21.40 -13.57 21.03
C ALA A 187 -22.48 -14.67 21.06
N ALA A 188 -23.25 -14.82 19.98
CA ALA A 188 -24.24 -15.90 19.85
C ALA A 188 -23.58 -17.29 19.82
N ALA A 189 -22.44 -17.43 19.12
CA ALA A 189 -21.66 -18.66 19.11
C ALA A 189 -21.09 -19.02 20.49
N ALA A 190 -20.69 -18.02 21.28
CA ALA A 190 -20.24 -18.21 22.66
C ALA A 190 -21.37 -18.72 23.57
N GLU A 191 -22.58 -18.17 23.46
CA GLU A 191 -23.72 -18.65 24.26
C GLU A 191 -24.12 -20.09 23.87
N SER A 192 -24.08 -20.42 22.57
CA SER A 192 -24.30 -21.80 22.10
C SER A 192 -23.25 -22.77 22.65
N SER A 193 -21.98 -22.36 22.67
CA SER A 193 -20.87 -23.15 23.22
C SER A 193 -21.02 -23.38 24.73
N LYS A 194 -21.50 -22.36 25.47
CA LYS A 194 -21.82 -22.47 26.89
C LYS A 194 -22.96 -23.47 27.14
N SER A 195 -24.00 -23.48 26.32
CA SER A 195 -25.06 -24.49 26.40
C SER A 195 -24.53 -25.90 26.14
N ALA A 196 -23.68 -26.09 25.11
CA ALA A 196 -23.05 -27.38 24.81
C ALA A 196 -22.14 -27.88 25.94
N ALA A 197 -21.40 -26.97 26.59
CA ALA A 197 -20.59 -27.27 27.76
C ALA A 197 -21.46 -27.71 28.95
N ALA A 198 -22.59 -27.04 29.19
CA ALA A 198 -23.53 -27.41 30.24
C ALA A 198 -24.12 -28.82 29.99
N THR A 199 -24.52 -29.14 28.75
CA THR A 199 -24.98 -30.48 28.36
C THR A 199 -23.89 -31.54 28.60
N SER A 200 -22.64 -31.22 28.25
CA SER A 200 -21.50 -32.13 28.44
C SER A 200 -21.20 -32.37 29.92
N ALA A 201 -21.32 -31.34 30.77
CA ALA A 201 -21.19 -31.46 32.22
C ALA A 201 -22.28 -32.37 32.82
N SER A 202 -23.53 -32.23 32.36
CA SER A 202 -24.62 -33.13 32.77
C SER A 202 -24.35 -34.58 32.36
N ALA A 203 -23.86 -34.82 31.14
CA ALA A 203 -23.51 -36.17 30.67
C ALA A 203 -22.35 -36.80 31.47
N ALA A 204 -21.35 -35.98 31.86
CA ALA A 204 -20.27 -36.42 32.74
C ALA A 204 -20.80 -36.81 34.13
N LYS A 205 -21.75 -36.05 34.69
CA LYS A 205 -22.41 -36.38 35.96
C LYS A 205 -23.19 -37.70 35.91
N THR A 206 -23.88 -37.96 34.79
CA THR A 206 -24.54 -39.26 34.56
C THR A 206 -23.52 -40.40 34.49
N SER A 207 -22.38 -40.17 33.85
CA SER A 207 -21.32 -41.17 33.74
C SER A 207 -20.67 -41.49 35.10
N GLU A 208 -20.48 -40.49 35.96
CA GLU A 208 -20.03 -40.65 37.35
C GLU A 208 -20.98 -41.55 38.14
N THR A 209 -22.30 -41.30 38.03
CA THR A 209 -23.34 -42.12 38.66
C THR A 209 -23.30 -43.58 38.17
N ASN A 210 -23.13 -43.79 36.86
CA ASN A 210 -23.03 -45.14 36.28
C ASN A 210 -21.77 -45.89 36.72
N ALA A 211 -20.64 -45.19 36.87
CA ALA A 211 -19.40 -45.75 37.40
C ALA A 211 -19.56 -46.18 38.87
N ALA A 212 -20.21 -45.35 39.70
CA ALA A 212 -20.51 -45.67 41.09
C ALA A 212 -21.44 -46.89 41.20
N ALA A 213 -22.47 -46.99 40.35
CA ALA A 213 -23.34 -48.16 40.28
C ALA A 213 -22.56 -49.43 39.90
N SER A 214 -21.65 -49.33 38.92
CA SER A 214 -20.82 -50.44 38.46
C SER A 214 -19.83 -50.93 39.53
N GLN A 215 -19.22 -50.01 40.29
CA GLN A 215 -18.39 -50.35 41.45
C GLN A 215 -19.20 -51.10 42.52
N LYS A 216 -20.42 -50.66 42.80
CA LYS A 216 -21.31 -51.32 43.77
C LYS A 216 -21.65 -52.74 43.32
N SER A 217 -22.00 -52.94 42.04
CA SER A 217 -22.25 -54.28 41.48
C SER A 217 -21.01 -55.19 41.51
N ALA A 218 -19.82 -54.64 41.28
CA ALA A 218 -18.56 -55.38 41.39
C ALA A 218 -18.27 -55.80 42.85
N ALA A 219 -18.49 -54.90 43.81
CA ALA A 219 -18.35 -55.20 45.24
C ALA A 219 -19.34 -56.29 45.69
N THR A 220 -20.59 -56.23 45.24
CA THR A 220 -21.58 -57.29 45.48
C THR A 220 -21.12 -58.61 44.89
N SER A 221 -20.64 -58.63 43.65
CA SER A 221 -20.16 -59.85 42.99
C SER A 221 -18.95 -60.46 43.70
N ALA A 222 -18.02 -59.63 44.18
CA ALA A 222 -16.88 -60.06 44.99
C ALA A 222 -17.34 -60.69 46.32
N SER A 223 -18.31 -60.08 47.01
CA SER A 223 -18.88 -60.65 48.23
C SER A 223 -19.53 -62.02 47.99
N THR A 224 -20.26 -62.18 46.88
CA THR A 224 -20.86 -63.46 46.49
C THR A 224 -19.80 -64.51 46.19
N ALA A 225 -18.70 -64.15 45.53
CA ALA A 225 -17.59 -65.05 45.26
C ALA A 225 -16.89 -65.51 46.55
N THR A 226 -16.67 -64.61 47.51
CA THR A 226 -16.11 -64.94 48.83
C THR A 226 -17.01 -65.90 49.60
N THR A 227 -18.33 -65.69 49.57
CA THR A 227 -19.30 -66.62 50.16
C THR A 227 -19.22 -67.99 49.50
N LYS A 228 -19.19 -68.06 48.16
CA LYS A 228 -19.11 -69.33 47.41
C LYS A 228 -17.79 -70.07 47.64
N ALA A 229 -16.67 -69.35 47.78
CA ALA A 229 -15.40 -69.94 48.16
C ALA A 229 -15.43 -70.54 49.58
N SER A 230 -16.12 -69.86 50.51
CA SER A 230 -16.30 -70.34 51.89
C SER A 230 -17.19 -71.60 51.95
N GLU A 231 -18.26 -71.64 51.14
CA GLU A 231 -19.10 -72.83 50.96
C GLU A 231 -18.29 -74.01 50.38
N ALA A 232 -17.50 -73.78 49.34
CA ALA A 232 -16.64 -74.80 48.73
C ALA A 232 -15.57 -75.33 49.69
N ALA A 233 -14.94 -74.46 50.49
CA ALA A 233 -14.00 -74.85 51.53
C ALA A 233 -14.68 -75.71 52.61
N THR A 234 -15.93 -75.42 52.95
CA THR A 234 -16.72 -76.22 53.89
C THR A 234 -17.04 -77.61 53.32
N SER A 235 -17.42 -77.69 52.04
CA SER A 235 -17.61 -78.97 51.35
C SER A 235 -16.30 -79.79 51.25
N ALA A 236 -15.16 -79.14 51.01
CA ALA A 236 -13.86 -79.81 50.99
C ALA A 236 -13.48 -80.40 52.35
N ARG A 237 -13.76 -79.70 53.46
CA ARG A 237 -13.61 -80.25 54.82
C ARG A 237 -14.52 -81.45 55.05
N GLY A 238 -15.77 -81.40 54.58
CA GLY A 238 -16.70 -82.54 54.63
C GLY A 238 -16.19 -83.77 53.86
N ALA A 239 -15.57 -83.56 52.69
CA ALA A 239 -14.96 -84.63 51.90
C ALA A 239 -13.71 -85.22 52.58
N ALA A 240 -12.87 -84.38 53.20
CA ALA A 240 -11.71 -84.83 53.97
C ALA A 240 -12.13 -85.67 55.19
N ALA A 241 -13.15 -85.22 55.93
CA ALA A 241 -13.72 -85.99 57.04
C ALA A 241 -14.29 -87.34 56.55
N SER A 242 -14.92 -87.37 55.37
CA SER A 242 -15.42 -88.62 54.76
C SER A 242 -14.29 -89.57 54.35
N LYS A 243 -13.16 -89.04 53.88
CA LYS A 243 -11.94 -89.82 53.57
C LYS A 243 -11.33 -90.44 54.84
N GLU A 244 -11.30 -89.70 55.94
CA GLU A 244 -10.84 -90.19 57.24
C GLU A 244 -11.79 -91.27 57.80
N ALA A 245 -13.11 -91.09 57.67
CA ALA A 245 -14.09 -92.09 58.03
C ALA A 245 -13.97 -93.39 57.20
N ALA A 246 -13.66 -93.28 55.91
CA ALA A 246 -13.39 -94.43 55.03
C ALA A 246 -12.12 -95.18 55.45
N LYS A 247 -11.06 -94.45 55.83
CA LYS A 247 -9.79 -95.05 56.30
C LYS A 247 -9.92 -95.72 57.68
N SER A 248 -10.73 -95.16 58.56
CA SER A 248 -11.12 -95.81 59.82
C SER A 248 -11.92 -97.09 59.57
N SER A 249 -12.79 -97.10 58.55
CA SER A 249 -13.56 -98.29 58.16
C SER A 249 -12.68 -99.39 57.56
N GLU A 250 -11.65 -99.04 56.78
CA GLU A 250 -10.62 -99.96 56.27
C GLU A 250 -9.81 -100.60 57.42
N THR A 251 -9.49 -99.81 58.45
CA THR A 251 -8.81 -100.28 59.67
C THR A 251 -9.69 -101.26 60.46
N ASN A 252 -10.99 -100.96 60.58
CA ASN A 252 -11.97 -101.85 61.20
C ASN A 252 -12.13 -103.15 60.41
N ALA A 253 -12.20 -103.10 59.07
CA ALA A 253 -12.26 -104.29 58.22
C ALA A 253 -11.01 -105.17 58.35
N SER A 254 -9.82 -104.56 58.42
CA SER A 254 -8.54 -105.26 58.65
C SER A 254 -8.48 -105.92 60.03
N SER A 255 -9.03 -105.25 61.05
CA SER A 255 -9.16 -105.80 62.41
C SER A 255 -10.13 -106.97 62.46
N SER A 256 -11.28 -106.88 61.77
CA SER A 256 -12.25 -107.98 61.64
C SER A 256 -11.67 -109.18 60.88
N ALA A 257 -10.86 -108.96 59.85
CA ALA A 257 -10.15 -110.03 59.15
C ALA A 257 -9.14 -110.75 60.06
N SER A 258 -8.45 -110.01 60.94
CA SER A 258 -7.51 -110.57 61.93
C SER A 258 -8.23 -111.41 62.99
N SER A 259 -9.42 -110.98 63.44
CA SER A 259 -10.30 -111.76 64.32
C SER A 259 -10.86 -113.02 63.65
N ALA A 260 -11.13 -112.96 62.34
CA ALA A 260 -11.55 -114.13 61.55
C ALA A 260 -10.41 -115.16 61.40
N ALA A 261 -9.16 -114.70 61.19
CA ALA A 261 -7.98 -115.58 61.14
C ALA A 261 -7.65 -116.23 62.50
N SER A 262 -7.85 -115.49 63.60
CA SER A 262 -7.72 -116.04 64.97
C SER A 262 -8.80 -117.10 65.25
N SER A 263 -10.04 -116.85 64.82
CA SER A 263 -11.14 -117.82 64.90
C SER A 263 -10.90 -119.06 64.03
N ALA A 264 -10.28 -118.93 62.85
CA ALA A 264 -9.88 -120.06 62.01
C ALA A 264 -8.79 -120.92 62.67
N THR A 265 -7.86 -120.29 63.41
CA THR A 265 -6.81 -120.98 64.18
C THR A 265 -7.41 -121.72 65.39
N ALA A 266 -8.38 -121.11 66.08
CA ALA A 266 -9.15 -121.76 67.15
C ALA A 266 -9.95 -122.97 66.64
N ALA A 267 -10.59 -122.84 65.47
CA ALA A 267 -11.29 -123.95 64.81
C ALA A 267 -10.34 -125.10 64.41
N GLY A 268 -9.12 -124.80 63.99
CA GLY A 268 -8.07 -125.78 63.71
C GLY A 268 -7.57 -126.54 64.94
N ASN A 269 -7.49 -125.88 66.10
CA ASN A 269 -7.15 -126.52 67.38
C ASN A 269 -8.30 -127.39 67.90
N SER A 270 -9.56 -126.97 67.73
CA SER A 270 -10.76 -127.77 68.03
C SER A 270 -10.91 -129.00 67.14
N ALA A 271 -10.52 -128.92 65.85
CA ALA A 271 -10.52 -130.06 64.93
C ALA A 271 -9.52 -131.17 65.34
N LYS A 272 -8.45 -130.81 66.07
CA LYS A 272 -7.45 -131.75 66.59
C LYS A 272 -7.93 -132.48 67.86
N ALA A 273 -8.82 -131.86 68.64
CA ALA A 273 -9.50 -132.47 69.79
C ALA A 273 -10.70 -133.35 69.39
N ALA A 274 -11.35 -133.07 68.25
CA ALA A 274 -12.54 -133.78 67.76
C ALA A 274 -12.27 -135.23 67.29
N LYS A 275 -11.03 -135.59 66.92
CA LYS A 275 -10.65 -136.94 66.49
C LYS A 275 -10.65 -137.98 67.63
N THR A 276 -10.80 -137.53 68.87
CA THR A 276 -10.94 -138.37 70.07
C THR A 276 -12.41 -138.66 70.44
N SER A 277 -13.38 -137.91 69.88
CA SER A 277 -14.83 -138.01 70.21
C SER A 277 -15.70 -138.72 69.16
N GLU A 278 -15.09 -139.28 68.11
CA GLU A 278 -15.74 -139.95 66.96
C GLU A 278 -16.52 -141.23 67.35
N THR A 279 -16.32 -141.79 68.54
CA THR A 279 -16.95 -143.05 68.97
C THR A 279 -18.44 -142.92 69.38
N ASN A 280 -18.97 -141.71 69.62
CA ASN A 280 -20.17 -141.59 70.48
C ASN A 280 -21.46 -140.91 69.93
N ALA A 281 -21.60 -140.46 68.68
CA ALA A 281 -22.78 -139.63 68.32
C ALA A 281 -23.46 -139.89 66.96
N LYS A 282 -24.41 -140.84 66.95
CA LYS A 282 -25.38 -141.12 65.87
C LYS A 282 -26.59 -140.15 65.85
N SER A 283 -26.50 -139.01 66.54
CA SER A 283 -27.65 -138.11 66.81
C SER A 283 -27.63 -136.78 66.03
N SER A 284 -26.68 -136.56 65.11
CA SER A 284 -26.48 -135.27 64.42
C SER A 284 -26.94 -135.20 62.96
N GLU A 285 -27.79 -136.12 62.50
CA GLU A 285 -28.24 -136.19 61.10
C GLU A 285 -29.13 -134.99 60.66
N THR A 286 -29.83 -134.32 61.60
CA THR A 286 -30.73 -133.19 61.29
C THR A 286 -30.02 -131.83 61.11
N ALA A 287 -28.75 -131.68 61.53
CA ALA A 287 -28.01 -130.41 61.47
C ALA A 287 -27.31 -130.14 60.12
N ALA A 288 -27.17 -131.16 59.26
CA ALA A 288 -26.45 -131.06 57.98
C ALA A 288 -27.25 -130.29 56.89
N GLY A 289 -28.58 -130.28 56.96
CA GLY A 289 -29.43 -129.65 55.94
C GLY A 289 -29.42 -128.10 55.93
N GLN A 290 -29.15 -127.45 57.07
CA GLN A 290 -29.17 -125.98 57.18
C GLN A 290 -27.84 -125.32 56.74
N SER A 291 -26.73 -126.08 56.76
CA SER A 291 -25.39 -125.57 56.41
C SER A 291 -25.15 -125.45 54.90
N ALA A 292 -25.88 -126.20 54.06
CA ALA A 292 -25.78 -126.12 52.60
C ALA A 292 -26.44 -124.85 52.01
N SER A 293 -27.55 -124.38 52.60
CA SER A 293 -28.26 -123.16 52.16
C SER A 293 -27.51 -121.87 52.50
N ALA A 294 -26.73 -121.87 53.59
CA ALA A 294 -25.91 -120.72 54.00
C ALA A 294 -24.66 -120.51 53.11
N ALA A 295 -24.09 -121.58 52.56
CA ALA A 295 -22.97 -121.52 51.61
C ALA A 295 -23.38 -120.95 50.25
N ALA A 296 -24.60 -121.26 49.78
CA ALA A 296 -25.16 -120.70 48.54
C ALA A 296 -25.47 -119.19 48.67
N GLY A 297 -25.98 -118.75 49.83
CA GLY A 297 -26.22 -117.32 50.11
C GLY A 297 -24.94 -116.48 50.22
N SER A 298 -23.87 -117.06 50.77
CA SER A 298 -22.56 -116.39 50.91
C SER A 298 -21.86 -116.17 49.56
N LYS A 299 -22.05 -117.07 48.59
CA LYS A 299 -21.53 -116.93 47.21
C LYS A 299 -22.21 -115.78 46.45
N THR A 300 -23.52 -115.59 46.64
CA THR A 300 -24.30 -114.49 46.03
C THR A 300 -23.97 -113.14 46.68
N ALA A 301 -23.75 -113.10 48.00
CA ALA A 301 -23.33 -111.88 48.72
C ALA A 301 -21.92 -111.39 48.34
N ALA A 302 -20.98 -112.32 48.09
CA ALA A 302 -19.64 -112.00 47.61
C ALA A 302 -19.65 -111.41 46.18
N ALA A 303 -20.49 -111.95 45.29
CA ALA A 303 -20.64 -111.44 43.92
C ALA A 303 -21.31 -110.05 43.86
N LEU A 304 -22.30 -109.79 44.72
CA LEU A 304 -22.93 -108.47 44.84
C LEU A 304 -21.99 -107.42 45.46
N SER A 305 -21.14 -107.82 46.42
CA SER A 305 -20.15 -106.92 47.03
C SER A 305 -19.02 -106.55 46.06
N ALA A 306 -18.57 -107.49 45.22
CA ALA A 306 -17.61 -107.20 44.14
C ALA A 306 -18.21 -106.25 43.09
N SER A 307 -19.49 -106.42 42.76
CA SER A 307 -20.21 -105.55 41.83
C SER A 307 -20.39 -104.13 42.40
N ALA A 308 -20.73 -104.00 43.69
CA ALA A 308 -20.84 -102.72 44.39
C ALA A 308 -19.49 -101.97 44.51
N ALA A 309 -18.39 -102.71 44.69
CA ALA A 309 -17.03 -102.15 44.68
C ALA A 309 -16.65 -101.59 43.30
N SER A 310 -17.00 -102.30 42.21
CA SER A 310 -16.75 -101.83 40.84
C SER A 310 -17.57 -100.58 40.48
N THR A 311 -18.82 -100.49 40.92
CA THR A 311 -19.68 -99.31 40.75
C THR A 311 -19.15 -98.11 41.54
N SER A 312 -18.66 -98.33 42.76
CA SER A 312 -18.08 -97.28 43.60
C SER A 312 -16.75 -96.75 43.05
N ALA A 313 -15.92 -97.63 42.47
CA ALA A 313 -14.71 -97.22 41.75
C ALA A 313 -15.06 -96.39 40.50
N GLY A 314 -16.12 -96.77 39.77
CA GLY A 314 -16.67 -95.98 38.67
C GLY A 314 -17.13 -94.57 39.08
N GLN A 315 -17.87 -94.45 40.19
CA GLN A 315 -18.33 -93.14 40.71
C GLN A 315 -17.17 -92.25 41.22
N ALA A 316 -16.12 -92.84 41.79
CA ALA A 316 -14.92 -92.11 42.19
C ALA A 316 -14.17 -91.54 40.98
N SER A 317 -14.03 -92.30 39.89
CA SER A 317 -13.39 -91.83 38.65
C SER A 317 -14.19 -90.72 37.93
N ALA A 318 -15.53 -90.79 37.97
CA ALA A 318 -16.40 -89.73 37.47
C ALA A 318 -16.30 -88.43 38.30
N SER A 319 -16.19 -88.57 39.62
CA SER A 319 -16.03 -87.43 40.55
C SER A 319 -14.67 -86.74 40.39
N ALA A 320 -13.59 -87.50 40.16
CA ALA A 320 -12.27 -86.94 39.86
C ALA A 320 -12.26 -86.17 38.52
N THR A 321 -12.97 -86.67 37.51
CA THR A 321 -13.13 -85.98 36.22
C THR A 321 -13.96 -84.69 36.35
N ALA A 322 -14.99 -84.69 37.18
CA ALA A 322 -15.79 -83.50 37.49
C ALA A 322 -14.99 -82.43 38.27
N ALA A 323 -14.10 -82.86 39.16
CA ALA A 323 -13.17 -81.97 39.86
C ALA A 323 -12.16 -81.30 38.91
N GLY A 324 -11.63 -82.06 37.92
CA GLY A 324 -10.75 -81.51 36.88
C GLY A 324 -11.43 -80.42 36.03
N LYS A 325 -12.66 -80.67 35.55
CA LYS A 325 -13.45 -79.68 34.78
C LYS A 325 -13.80 -78.44 35.60
N SER A 326 -14.01 -78.60 36.91
CA SER A 326 -14.28 -77.48 37.82
C SER A 326 -13.03 -76.62 38.05
N ALA A 327 -11.84 -77.23 38.10
CA ALA A 327 -10.57 -76.52 38.18
C ALA A 327 -10.27 -75.72 36.89
N GLU A 328 -10.56 -76.28 35.71
CA GLU A 328 -10.43 -75.56 34.42
C GLU A 328 -11.42 -74.40 34.30
N SER A 329 -12.64 -74.58 34.82
CA SER A 329 -13.67 -73.51 34.88
C SER A 329 -13.27 -72.38 35.85
N ALA A 330 -12.61 -72.73 36.97
CA ALA A 330 -12.05 -71.75 37.90
C ALA A 330 -10.87 -70.97 37.29
N ALA A 331 -9.97 -71.64 36.56
CA ALA A 331 -8.87 -70.99 35.85
C ALA A 331 -9.36 -70.04 34.74
N SER A 332 -10.39 -70.45 33.98
CA SER A 332 -11.03 -69.61 32.95
C SER A 332 -11.75 -68.39 33.55
N SER A 333 -12.37 -68.56 34.72
CA SER A 333 -13.01 -67.47 35.46
C SER A 333 -11.98 -66.48 36.03
N ALA A 334 -10.83 -66.97 36.50
CA ALA A 334 -9.72 -66.12 36.96
C ALA A 334 -9.12 -65.29 35.80
N SER A 335 -8.90 -65.89 34.62
CA SER A 335 -8.47 -65.19 33.41
C SER A 335 -9.46 -64.08 32.98
N THR A 336 -10.76 -64.38 33.06
CA THR A 336 -11.83 -63.42 32.77
C THR A 336 -11.85 -62.27 33.77
N ALA A 337 -11.58 -62.54 35.06
CA ALA A 337 -11.47 -61.53 36.10
C ALA A 337 -10.25 -60.62 35.89
N THR A 338 -9.09 -61.18 35.54
CA THR A 338 -7.89 -60.39 35.20
C THR A 338 -8.12 -59.48 33.98
N THR A 339 -8.82 -59.99 32.96
CA THR A 339 -9.18 -59.19 31.78
C THR A 339 -10.15 -58.04 32.12
N LYS A 340 -11.15 -58.29 32.99
CA LYS A 340 -12.07 -57.24 33.45
C LYS A 340 -11.37 -56.20 34.35
N ALA A 341 -10.41 -56.61 35.18
CA ALA A 341 -9.59 -55.70 35.97
C ALA A 341 -8.76 -54.77 35.07
N GLY A 342 -8.13 -55.30 34.01
CA GLY A 342 -7.40 -54.49 33.02
C GLY A 342 -8.29 -53.45 32.33
N LYS A 343 -9.49 -53.85 31.89
CA LYS A 343 -10.47 -52.91 31.29
C LYS A 343 -10.96 -51.85 32.28
N ALA A 344 -11.08 -52.18 33.56
CA ALA A 344 -11.44 -51.21 34.60
C ALA A 344 -10.32 -50.17 34.82
N THR A 345 -9.06 -50.58 34.76
CA THR A 345 -7.90 -49.65 34.81
C THR A 345 -7.84 -48.73 33.59
N GLU A 346 -8.12 -49.26 32.39
CA GLU A 346 -8.22 -48.44 31.17
C GLU A 346 -9.34 -47.40 31.27
N GLN A 347 -10.52 -47.79 31.77
CA GLN A 347 -11.63 -46.85 31.97
C GLN A 347 -11.36 -45.81 33.05
N ALA A 348 -10.68 -46.16 34.15
CA ALA A 348 -10.26 -45.20 35.16
C ALA A 348 -9.27 -44.17 34.58
N THR A 349 -8.37 -44.62 33.71
CA THR A 349 -7.42 -43.73 33.01
C THR A 349 -8.13 -42.83 31.99
N ALA A 350 -9.15 -43.35 31.30
CA ALA A 350 -10.01 -42.55 30.41
C ALA A 350 -10.81 -41.49 31.19
N ALA A 351 -11.35 -41.83 32.36
CA ALA A 351 -12.05 -40.89 33.24
C ALA A 351 -11.12 -39.77 33.75
N ALA A 352 -9.88 -40.08 34.11
CA ALA A 352 -8.88 -39.08 34.51
C ALA A 352 -8.51 -38.12 33.37
N ARG A 353 -8.43 -38.62 32.12
CA ARG A 353 -8.23 -37.79 30.93
C ARG A 353 -9.43 -36.89 30.65
N SER A 354 -10.66 -37.40 30.80
CA SER A 354 -11.89 -36.60 30.66
C SER A 354 -12.03 -35.54 31.74
N ALA A 355 -11.64 -35.81 32.98
CA ALA A 355 -11.61 -34.81 34.06
C ALA A 355 -10.58 -33.69 33.77
N SER A 356 -9.42 -34.06 33.21
CA SER A 356 -8.39 -33.11 32.79
C SER A 356 -8.89 -32.23 31.64
N ALA A 357 -9.57 -32.84 30.64
CA ALA A 357 -10.19 -32.12 29.53
C ALA A 357 -11.31 -31.17 29.99
N ALA A 358 -12.10 -31.55 31.00
CA ALA A 358 -13.10 -30.68 31.61
C ALA A 358 -12.48 -29.45 32.30
N LYS A 359 -11.35 -29.64 33.00
CA LYS A 359 -10.58 -28.55 33.63
C LYS A 359 -9.99 -27.57 32.60
N THR A 360 -9.52 -28.10 31.47
CA THR A 360 -9.06 -27.28 30.33
C THR A 360 -10.22 -26.51 29.70
N SER A 361 -11.39 -27.13 29.52
CA SER A 361 -12.59 -26.45 29.00
C SER A 361 -13.11 -25.36 29.95
N GLU A 362 -13.05 -25.57 31.26
CA GLU A 362 -13.37 -24.54 32.27
C GLU A 362 -12.43 -23.33 32.15
N THR A 363 -11.14 -23.58 31.94
CA THR A 363 -10.13 -22.52 31.71
C THR A 363 -10.39 -21.78 30.41
N ASN A 364 -10.66 -22.49 29.31
CA ASN A 364 -10.96 -21.89 28.01
C ASN A 364 -12.24 -21.04 28.02
N ALA A 365 -13.26 -21.45 28.79
CA ALA A 365 -14.47 -20.67 29.00
C ALA A 365 -14.18 -19.35 29.74
N LYS A 366 -13.30 -19.39 30.76
CA LYS A 366 -12.87 -18.19 31.49
C LYS A 366 -12.06 -17.24 30.61
N THR A 367 -11.09 -17.75 29.84
CA THR A 367 -10.34 -16.95 28.86
C THR A 367 -11.24 -16.33 27.79
N SER A 368 -12.27 -17.06 27.33
CA SER A 368 -13.24 -16.53 26.37
C SER A 368 -14.10 -15.41 26.96
N ALA A 369 -14.45 -15.47 28.24
CA ALA A 369 -15.13 -14.39 28.95
C ALA A 369 -14.24 -13.14 29.09
N ASP A 370 -12.96 -13.32 29.39
CA ASP A 370 -11.99 -12.22 29.49
C ASP A 370 -11.71 -11.55 28.13
N ASN A 371 -11.69 -12.34 27.05
CA ASN A 371 -11.59 -11.84 25.67
C ASN A 371 -12.84 -11.05 25.25
N ALA A 372 -14.03 -11.48 25.67
CA ALA A 372 -15.28 -10.75 25.44
C ALA A 372 -15.29 -9.40 26.19
N ALA A 373 -14.79 -9.37 27.44
CA ALA A 373 -14.64 -8.13 28.21
C ALA A 373 -13.62 -7.17 27.56
N SER A 374 -12.48 -7.69 27.09
CA SER A 374 -11.47 -6.91 26.37
C SER A 374 -12.00 -6.35 25.04
N SER A 375 -12.80 -7.15 24.32
CA SER A 375 -13.45 -6.72 23.07
C SER A 375 -14.51 -5.62 23.31
N LYS A 376 -15.25 -5.69 24.43
CA LYS A 376 -16.17 -4.63 24.87
C LYS A 376 -15.43 -3.32 25.18
N ALA A 377 -14.26 -3.41 25.83
CA ALA A 377 -13.41 -2.24 26.09
C ALA A 377 -12.85 -1.63 24.79
N ALA A 378 -12.37 -2.45 23.86
CA ALA A 378 -11.90 -1.99 22.54
C ALA A 378 -13.01 -1.32 21.72
N ALA A 379 -14.25 -1.83 21.79
CA ALA A 379 -15.40 -1.19 21.18
C ALA A 379 -15.71 0.19 21.80
N ALA A 380 -15.58 0.34 23.12
CA ALA A 380 -15.74 1.62 23.80
C ALA A 380 -14.65 2.63 23.38
N SER A 381 -13.38 2.21 23.31
CA SER A 381 -12.29 3.07 22.82
C SER A 381 -12.45 3.47 21.36
N SER A 382 -12.98 2.56 20.53
CA SER A 382 -13.31 2.85 19.12
C SER A 382 -14.45 3.86 18.99
N ALA A 383 -15.46 3.78 19.86
CA ALA A 383 -16.54 4.77 19.94
C ALA A 383 -16.03 6.15 20.38
N SER A 384 -15.11 6.21 21.34
CA SER A 384 -14.46 7.47 21.75
C SER A 384 -13.62 8.08 20.61
N SER A 385 -12.90 7.26 19.86
CA SER A 385 -12.11 7.71 18.70
C SER A 385 -13.00 8.23 17.56
N ALA A 386 -14.16 7.59 17.34
CA ALA A 386 -15.17 8.06 16.40
C ALA A 386 -15.77 9.41 16.85
N ALA A 387 -16.02 9.59 18.15
CA ALA A 387 -16.50 10.86 18.70
C ALA A 387 -15.47 11.99 18.52
N SER A 388 -14.18 11.75 18.79
CA SER A 388 -13.11 12.72 18.54
C SER A 388 -12.94 13.06 17.06
N SER A 389 -13.16 12.07 16.18
CA SER A 389 -13.14 12.27 14.73
C SER A 389 -14.34 13.12 14.27
N ALA A 390 -15.52 12.94 14.87
CA ALA A 390 -16.69 13.78 14.61
C ALA A 390 -16.46 15.23 15.07
N SER A 391 -15.81 15.44 16.23
CA SER A 391 -15.43 16.79 16.69
C SER A 391 -14.40 17.47 15.79
N SER A 392 -13.47 16.70 15.22
CA SER A 392 -12.49 17.20 14.25
C SER A 392 -13.14 17.56 12.91
N ALA A 393 -14.17 16.81 12.51
CA ALA A 393 -14.97 17.11 11.34
C ALA A 393 -15.84 18.37 11.52
N SER A 394 -16.42 18.58 12.71
CA SER A 394 -17.15 19.83 13.00
C SER A 394 -16.22 21.04 13.02
N ALA A 395 -15.03 20.92 13.62
CA ALA A 395 -14.02 21.98 13.59
C ALA A 395 -13.56 22.32 12.16
N SER A 396 -13.42 21.30 11.30
CA SER A 396 -13.08 21.50 9.88
C SER A 396 -14.20 22.14 9.07
N LYS A 397 -15.48 21.85 9.40
CA LYS A 397 -16.66 22.52 8.83
C LYS A 397 -16.69 24.00 9.21
N ASP A 398 -16.37 24.34 10.45
CA ASP A 398 -16.32 25.72 10.92
C ASP A 398 -15.16 26.49 10.26
N GLU A 399 -14.02 25.82 10.03
CA GLU A 399 -12.90 26.39 9.27
C GLU A 399 -13.25 26.64 7.80
N ALA A 400 -13.90 25.67 7.15
CA ALA A 400 -14.39 25.85 5.77
C ALA A 400 -15.38 27.02 5.66
N THR A 401 -16.23 27.21 6.69
CA THR A 401 -17.19 28.32 6.75
C THR A 401 -16.48 29.67 6.95
N ARG A 402 -15.42 29.73 7.78
CA ARG A 402 -14.57 30.93 7.91
C ARG A 402 -13.87 31.27 6.60
N GLN A 403 -13.28 30.30 5.92
CA GLN A 403 -12.57 30.50 4.66
C GLN A 403 -13.53 30.92 3.53
N ALA A 404 -14.74 30.36 3.47
CA ALA A 404 -15.78 30.81 2.55
C ALA A 404 -16.21 32.27 2.81
N SER A 405 -16.26 32.68 4.08
CA SER A 405 -16.57 34.07 4.45
C SER A 405 -15.43 35.04 4.09
N ALA A 406 -14.17 34.61 4.25
CA ALA A 406 -13.00 35.36 3.80
C ALA A 406 -12.92 35.48 2.26
N ALA A 407 -13.27 34.40 1.54
CA ALA A 407 -13.39 34.41 0.08
C ALA A 407 -14.51 35.35 -0.40
N LYS A 408 -15.65 35.38 0.30
CA LYS A 408 -16.75 36.33 0.03
C LYS A 408 -16.30 37.78 0.25
N GLY A 409 -15.58 38.08 1.33
CA GLY A 409 -15.00 39.41 1.57
C GLY A 409 -13.96 39.82 0.52
N SER A 410 -13.15 38.87 0.05
CA SER A 410 -12.18 39.06 -1.03
C SER A 410 -12.88 39.29 -2.38
N ALA A 411 -13.97 38.58 -2.67
CA ALA A 411 -14.81 38.77 -3.85
C ALA A 411 -15.51 40.14 -3.86
N THR A 412 -16.00 40.60 -2.71
CA THR A 412 -16.52 41.98 -2.57
C THR A 412 -15.43 43.01 -2.85
N THR A 413 -14.22 42.81 -2.31
CA THR A 413 -13.07 43.69 -2.56
C THR A 413 -12.67 43.72 -4.04
N ALA A 414 -12.65 42.55 -4.69
CA ALA A 414 -12.40 42.41 -6.12
C ALA A 414 -13.50 43.08 -6.97
N THR A 415 -14.76 43.01 -6.53
CA THR A 415 -15.89 43.66 -7.22
C THR A 415 -15.82 45.19 -7.10
N THR A 416 -15.42 45.71 -5.94
CA THR A 416 -15.14 47.14 -5.75
C THR A 416 -13.98 47.58 -6.64
N LYS A 417 -12.88 46.81 -6.70
CA LYS A 417 -11.73 47.10 -7.57
C LYS A 417 -12.07 47.01 -9.06
N ALA A 418 -12.93 46.07 -9.45
CA ALA A 418 -13.45 45.98 -10.82
C ALA A 418 -14.35 47.18 -11.17
N SER A 419 -15.12 47.70 -10.21
CA SER A 419 -15.93 48.91 -10.40
C SER A 419 -15.06 50.17 -10.53
N GLU A 420 -13.96 50.27 -9.75
CA GLU A 420 -12.95 51.33 -9.90
C GLU A 420 -12.19 51.25 -11.23
N ALA A 421 -11.88 50.02 -11.69
CA ALA A 421 -11.29 49.78 -13.01
C ALA A 421 -12.26 50.10 -14.15
N ALA A 422 -13.56 49.85 -13.99
CA ALA A 422 -14.60 50.26 -14.95
C ALA A 422 -14.76 51.79 -15.04
N GLY A 423 -14.65 52.50 -13.91
CA GLY A 423 -14.58 53.97 -13.88
C GLY A 423 -13.37 54.51 -14.64
N SER A 424 -12.21 53.86 -14.46
CA SER A 424 -10.97 54.21 -15.17
C SER A 424 -11.02 53.86 -16.67
N ALA A 425 -11.67 52.75 -17.03
CA ALA A 425 -11.93 52.36 -18.41
C ALA A 425 -12.90 53.31 -19.11
N THR A 426 -13.83 53.93 -18.36
CA THR A 426 -14.74 54.98 -18.88
C THR A 426 -13.99 56.30 -19.15
N ALA A 427 -13.01 56.66 -18.31
CA ALA A 427 -12.11 57.79 -18.56
C ALA A 427 -11.17 57.52 -19.75
N ALA A 428 -10.71 56.27 -19.90
CA ALA A 428 -9.92 55.82 -21.05
C ALA A 428 -10.74 55.78 -22.34
N SER A 429 -12.04 55.42 -22.30
CA SER A 429 -12.90 55.47 -23.48
C SER A 429 -13.24 56.90 -23.89
N GLN A 430 -13.39 57.84 -22.96
CA GLN A 430 -13.48 59.28 -23.27
C GLN A 430 -12.19 59.81 -23.93
N SER A 431 -11.02 59.36 -23.45
CA SER A 431 -9.72 59.69 -24.07
C SER A 431 -9.52 59.01 -25.43
N LYS A 432 -10.04 57.78 -25.60
CA LYS A 432 -10.07 57.05 -26.87
C LYS A 432 -10.95 57.77 -27.89
N VAL A 433 -12.12 58.28 -27.52
CA VAL A 433 -12.98 59.06 -28.44
C VAL A 433 -12.29 60.37 -28.87
N ALA A 434 -11.52 60.99 -27.98
CA ALA A 434 -10.69 62.16 -28.32
C ALA A 434 -9.52 61.79 -29.25
N ALA A 435 -8.90 60.62 -29.08
CA ALA A 435 -7.84 60.10 -29.93
C ALA A 435 -8.36 59.58 -31.29
N GLU A 436 -9.53 58.95 -31.33
CA GLU A 436 -10.23 58.50 -32.54
C GLU A 436 -10.64 59.72 -33.37
N SER A 437 -11.11 60.80 -32.75
CA SER A 437 -11.37 62.07 -33.44
C SER A 437 -10.09 62.67 -34.06
N ALA A 438 -8.91 62.37 -33.52
CA ALA A 438 -7.61 62.76 -34.09
C ALA A 438 -7.10 61.77 -35.15
N ALA A 439 -7.39 60.48 -35.00
CA ALA A 439 -7.06 59.42 -35.95
C ALA A 439 -7.91 59.51 -37.22
N THR A 440 -9.20 59.83 -37.14
CA THR A 440 -10.07 60.04 -38.33
C THR A 440 -9.57 61.22 -39.19
N ARG A 441 -8.95 62.24 -38.57
CA ARG A 441 -8.28 63.35 -39.28
C ARG A 441 -7.00 62.89 -40.01
N ALA A 442 -6.31 61.88 -39.49
CA ALA A 442 -5.15 61.25 -40.13
C ALA A 442 -5.55 60.18 -41.17
N GLU A 443 -6.65 59.46 -40.96
CA GLU A 443 -7.19 58.45 -41.88
C GLU A 443 -7.77 59.09 -43.14
N THR A 444 -8.33 60.31 -43.03
CA THR A 444 -8.72 61.14 -44.18
C THR A 444 -7.50 61.55 -45.03
N ALA A 445 -6.31 61.63 -44.43
CA ALA A 445 -5.05 61.87 -45.13
C ALA A 445 -4.42 60.58 -45.71
N ALA A 446 -4.66 59.42 -45.07
CA ALA A 446 -4.16 58.10 -45.52
C ALA A 446 -5.00 57.46 -46.63
N LYS A 447 -6.34 57.61 -46.63
CA LYS A 447 -7.22 57.15 -47.73
C LYS A 447 -6.84 57.80 -49.07
N ARG A 448 -6.36 59.04 -49.03
CA ARG A 448 -5.78 59.77 -50.18
C ARG A 448 -4.50 59.12 -50.74
N ALA A 449 -3.83 58.27 -49.97
CA ALA A 449 -2.64 57.50 -50.37
C ALA A 449 -2.98 56.04 -50.76
N GLU A 450 -4.03 55.43 -50.19
CA GLU A 450 -4.51 54.09 -50.58
C GLU A 450 -5.27 54.08 -51.93
N ASP A 451 -5.96 55.18 -52.27
CA ASP A 451 -6.57 55.37 -53.60
C ASP A 451 -5.52 55.39 -54.73
N ILE A 452 -4.24 55.66 -54.41
CA ILE A 452 -3.11 55.62 -55.35
C ILE A 452 -2.50 54.21 -55.45
N ALA A 453 -2.58 53.39 -54.40
CA ALA A 453 -2.02 52.04 -54.36
C ALA A 453 -2.97 50.95 -54.91
N SER A 454 -4.27 51.22 -54.96
CA SER A 454 -5.31 50.27 -55.43
C SER A 454 -5.40 50.16 -56.96
N ALA A 455 -4.55 50.86 -57.72
CA ALA A 455 -4.56 50.86 -59.18
C ALA A 455 -3.75 49.70 -59.83
N VAL A 456 -3.13 48.79 -59.07
CA VAL A 456 -2.29 47.70 -59.62
C VAL A 456 -2.42 46.40 -58.79
N GLY A 457 -3.10 45.35 -59.27
CA GLY A 457 -3.22 44.06 -58.56
C GLY A 457 -3.44 42.83 -59.47
N LEU A 458 -2.90 41.65 -59.07
CA LEU A 458 -3.11 40.31 -59.70
C LEU A 458 -3.14 39.18 -58.62
N GLU A 459 -4.01 38.16 -58.78
CA GLU A 459 -4.28 37.03 -57.83
C GLU A 459 -4.09 35.59 -58.43
N ASP A 460 -3.99 34.56 -57.56
CA ASP A 460 -3.78 33.12 -57.87
C ASP A 460 -5.06 32.31 -58.21
N ALA A 461 -4.91 31.16 -58.91
CA ALA A 461 -6.04 30.31 -59.37
C ALA A 461 -6.55 29.30 -58.32
N SER A 462 -7.85 29.00 -58.40
CA SER A 462 -8.51 27.89 -57.70
C SER A 462 -9.43 27.11 -58.64
N THR A 463 -10.06 26.04 -58.16
CA THR A 463 -10.96 25.19 -58.96
C THR A 463 -12.24 25.90 -59.45
N THR A 464 -12.49 27.15 -59.05
CA THR A 464 -13.63 27.97 -59.52
C THR A 464 -13.28 29.42 -59.87
N LYS A 465 -12.01 29.85 -59.77
CA LYS A 465 -11.52 31.18 -60.18
C LYS A 465 -10.22 31.04 -61.00
N LYS A 466 -10.10 31.80 -62.10
CA LYS A 466 -8.89 31.80 -62.96
C LYS A 466 -7.79 32.69 -62.38
N GLY A 467 -6.57 32.14 -62.38
CA GLY A 467 -5.27 32.69 -61.95
C GLY A 467 -4.15 31.71 -62.37
N ILE A 468 -2.95 31.74 -61.78
CA ILE A 468 -1.77 30.91 -62.14
C ILE A 468 -1.63 29.60 -61.29
N VAL A 469 -1.23 28.45 -61.88
CA VAL A 469 -1.15 27.07 -61.26
C VAL A 469 0.14 26.30 -61.63
N GLN A 470 0.64 25.40 -60.75
CA GLN A 470 1.89 24.61 -60.91
C GLN A 470 1.65 23.05 -60.87
N LEU A 471 2.44 22.21 -61.58
CA LEU A 471 2.22 20.75 -61.78
C LEU A 471 3.20 19.83 -60.99
N SER A 472 2.80 18.56 -60.65
CA SER A 472 3.61 17.58 -59.88
C SER A 472 3.59 16.13 -60.43
N SER A 473 4.70 15.39 -60.31
CA SER A 473 4.90 14.02 -60.88
C SER A 473 5.19 12.90 -59.86
N ALA A 474 4.92 13.11 -58.57
CA ALA A 474 5.19 12.09 -57.53
C ALA A 474 4.10 10.98 -57.50
N THR A 475 4.51 9.71 -57.39
CA THR A 475 3.64 8.50 -57.42
C THR A 475 2.97 8.18 -56.07
N ASN A 476 3.18 9.06 -55.10
CA ASN A 476 2.65 9.03 -53.74
C ASN A 476 2.28 10.44 -53.24
N SER A 477 2.00 11.39 -54.15
CA SER A 477 1.67 12.78 -53.78
C SER A 477 0.34 12.91 -53.06
N THR A 478 0.28 13.75 -52.03
CA THR A 478 -0.95 14.09 -51.27
C THR A 478 -1.34 15.58 -51.39
N SER A 479 -0.73 16.33 -52.32
CA SER A 479 -0.96 17.78 -52.47
C SER A 479 -2.25 18.08 -53.27
N GLU A 480 -3.11 18.94 -52.74
CA GLU A 480 -4.33 19.42 -53.41
C GLU A 480 -4.15 20.74 -54.18
N LYS A 481 -2.96 21.36 -54.11
CA LYS A 481 -2.64 22.64 -54.81
C LYS A 481 -1.83 22.44 -56.11
N LEU A 482 -1.47 21.21 -56.45
CA LEU A 482 -0.66 20.85 -57.62
C LEU A 482 -1.38 19.74 -58.41
N ALA A 483 -1.43 19.82 -59.75
CA ALA A 483 -2.07 18.76 -60.55
C ALA A 483 -1.08 17.62 -60.88
N ALA A 484 -1.55 16.36 -60.77
CA ALA A 484 -0.76 15.15 -61.00
C ALA A 484 -0.50 14.88 -62.50
N THR A 485 0.71 14.41 -62.85
CA THR A 485 1.06 14.06 -64.23
C THR A 485 0.66 12.62 -64.61
N PRO A 486 0.37 12.34 -65.91
CA PRO A 486 0.10 10.98 -66.41
C PRO A 486 1.19 9.94 -66.09
N LYS A 487 2.43 10.40 -65.86
CA LYS A 487 3.57 9.57 -65.48
C LYS A 487 3.44 9.00 -64.06
N ALA A 488 2.88 9.77 -63.13
CA ALA A 488 2.66 9.32 -61.76
C ALA A 488 1.65 8.17 -61.69
N VAL A 489 0.60 8.24 -62.51
CA VAL A 489 -0.46 7.23 -62.58
C VAL A 489 0.03 5.90 -63.17
N LYS A 490 0.95 5.94 -64.15
CA LYS A 490 1.52 4.72 -64.76
C LYS A 490 2.32 3.87 -63.77
N THR A 491 3.08 4.51 -62.89
CA THR A 491 4.05 3.80 -62.02
C THR A 491 3.38 2.93 -60.97
N VAL A 492 2.20 3.30 -60.47
CA VAL A 492 1.45 2.51 -59.47
C VAL A 492 0.92 1.18 -60.06
N LYS A 493 0.71 1.13 -61.37
CA LYS A 493 0.22 -0.07 -62.06
C LYS A 493 1.29 -1.16 -62.22
N ASP A 494 2.57 -0.78 -62.15
CA ASP A 494 3.71 -1.67 -62.38
C ASP A 494 4.11 -2.49 -61.11
N SER A 495 3.43 -2.32 -59.97
CA SER A 495 3.72 -3.01 -58.67
C SER A 495 2.72 -4.12 -58.28
N SER A 496 2.04 -4.74 -59.26
CA SER A 496 1.03 -5.80 -59.05
C SER A 496 1.59 -7.18 -59.41
N VAL A 497 1.34 -8.23 -58.60
CA VAL A 497 1.65 -9.63 -58.97
C VAL A 497 0.84 -10.04 -60.21
N GLN A 498 1.55 -10.19 -61.32
CA GLN A 498 1.10 -10.74 -62.61
C GLN A 498 1.53 -12.23 -62.72
N LYS A 499 1.03 -12.94 -63.73
CA LYS A 499 0.96 -14.42 -63.87
C LYS A 499 2.28 -15.25 -63.81
N THR A 500 3.44 -14.73 -63.40
CA THR A 500 4.69 -15.51 -63.38
C THR A 500 5.78 -14.92 -62.46
N GLY A 501 6.35 -15.77 -61.58
CA GLY A 501 7.68 -15.55 -60.97
C GLY A 501 7.75 -15.15 -59.48
N ASP A 502 6.63 -14.88 -58.80
CA ASP A 502 6.67 -14.37 -57.42
C ASP A 502 6.75 -15.44 -56.33
N THR A 503 7.40 -15.08 -55.21
CA THR A 503 7.50 -15.91 -54.00
C THR A 503 6.37 -15.59 -53.03
N MET A 504 5.50 -16.56 -52.74
CA MET A 504 4.43 -16.42 -51.76
C MET A 504 4.95 -16.69 -50.34
N GLY A 505 5.17 -15.64 -49.55
CA GLY A 505 5.63 -15.75 -48.15
C GLY A 505 4.55 -16.22 -47.14
N GLY A 506 3.33 -16.53 -47.59
CA GLY A 506 2.21 -16.99 -46.76
C GLY A 506 1.67 -18.38 -47.17
N GLN A 507 0.79 -18.97 -46.35
CA GLN A 507 0.22 -20.30 -46.62
C GLN A 507 -0.64 -20.31 -47.89
N LEU A 508 -0.26 -21.14 -48.87
CA LEU A 508 -1.06 -21.42 -50.06
C LEU A 508 -2.16 -22.45 -49.74
N LYS A 509 -3.43 -22.05 -49.79
CA LYS A 509 -4.59 -22.93 -49.57
C LYS A 509 -5.20 -23.32 -50.92
N ILE A 510 -5.28 -24.62 -51.21
CA ILE A 510 -5.80 -25.17 -52.48
C ILE A 510 -6.98 -26.10 -52.17
N SER A 511 -8.12 -25.91 -52.84
CA SER A 511 -9.40 -26.59 -52.54
C SER A 511 -9.80 -27.67 -53.55
N THR A 512 -9.00 -27.93 -54.59
CA THR A 512 -9.29 -28.92 -55.64
C THR A 512 -8.79 -30.32 -55.27
N ILE A 513 -9.45 -31.37 -55.77
CA ILE A 513 -9.11 -32.78 -55.49
C ILE A 513 -7.71 -33.14 -56.02
N ASN A 514 -7.36 -32.69 -57.22
CA ASN A 514 -5.99 -32.74 -57.74
C ASN A 514 -5.28 -31.45 -57.31
N ALA A 515 -4.83 -31.42 -56.06
CA ALA A 515 -4.45 -30.19 -55.37
C ALA A 515 -3.11 -29.62 -55.86
N LEU A 516 -2.17 -30.48 -56.24
CA LEU A 516 -0.87 -30.06 -56.75
C LEU A 516 -0.33 -31.09 -57.74
N ARG A 517 0.19 -30.60 -58.87
CA ARG A 517 0.89 -31.40 -59.87
C ARG A 517 2.35 -30.99 -59.92
N ILE A 518 3.24 -31.97 -59.86
CA ILE A 518 4.66 -31.81 -60.14
C ILE A 518 4.95 -32.69 -61.35
N PHE A 519 5.39 -32.10 -62.46
CA PHE A 519 5.48 -32.83 -63.72
C PHE A 519 6.71 -32.46 -64.54
N ASN A 520 7.11 -33.40 -65.39
CA ASN A 520 7.86 -33.13 -66.59
C ASN A 520 7.08 -33.69 -67.80
N GLN A 521 7.71 -33.83 -68.96
CA GLN A 521 7.03 -34.38 -70.13
C GLN A 521 6.64 -35.86 -69.98
N ALA A 522 7.48 -36.68 -69.32
CA ALA A 522 7.31 -38.13 -69.26
C ALA A 522 6.38 -38.59 -68.13
N PHE A 523 6.46 -37.97 -66.95
CA PHE A 523 5.64 -38.35 -65.80
C PHE A 523 5.20 -37.13 -65.02
N GLY A 524 3.96 -37.18 -64.55
CA GLY A 524 3.39 -36.28 -63.57
C GLY A 524 3.22 -37.04 -62.27
N LEU A 525 3.53 -36.40 -61.15
CA LEU A 525 3.10 -36.85 -59.83
C LEU A 525 1.98 -35.94 -59.35
N ILE A 526 0.82 -36.54 -59.14
CA ILE A 526 -0.36 -35.83 -58.68
C ILE A 526 -0.53 -36.11 -57.19
N PHE A 527 -0.50 -35.03 -56.40
CA PHE A 527 -0.93 -35.05 -55.02
C PHE A 527 -2.45 -34.94 -55.02
N ARG A 528 -3.11 -36.10 -54.96
CA ARG A 528 -4.55 -36.19 -55.04
C ARG A 528 -5.13 -36.40 -53.65
N ARG A 529 -5.94 -35.44 -53.20
CA ARG A 529 -6.75 -35.58 -52.00
C ARG A 529 -8.16 -35.99 -52.42
N SER A 530 -8.51 -37.26 -52.19
CA SER A 530 -9.91 -37.70 -52.19
C SER A 530 -10.53 -37.47 -50.80
N GLU A 531 -11.81 -37.80 -50.63
CA GLU A 531 -12.51 -37.57 -49.35
C GLU A 531 -11.80 -38.26 -48.18
N ASP A 532 -11.40 -39.52 -48.38
CA ASP A 532 -10.83 -40.37 -47.34
C ASP A 532 -9.35 -40.70 -47.54
N HIS A 533 -8.70 -40.27 -48.63
CA HIS A 533 -7.29 -40.63 -48.87
C HIS A 533 -6.47 -39.51 -49.50
N LEU A 534 -5.20 -39.42 -49.11
CA LEU A 534 -4.17 -38.72 -49.86
C LEU A 534 -3.38 -39.76 -50.64
N HIS A 535 -3.40 -39.63 -51.97
CA HIS A 535 -2.67 -40.49 -52.86
C HIS A 535 -1.55 -39.71 -53.55
N LEU A 536 -0.42 -40.37 -53.71
CA LEU A 536 0.65 -39.95 -54.60
C LEU A 536 0.54 -40.83 -55.84
N ILE A 537 -0.07 -40.26 -56.90
CA ILE A 537 -0.41 -41.03 -58.10
C ILE A 537 0.44 -40.55 -59.25
N PRO A 538 1.30 -41.41 -59.83
CA PRO A 538 1.95 -41.09 -61.09
C PRO A 538 0.92 -41.13 -62.22
N THR A 539 1.10 -40.27 -63.23
CA THR A 539 0.43 -40.41 -64.53
C THR A 539 0.99 -41.64 -65.27
N ASN A 540 0.39 -42.02 -66.39
CA ASN A 540 1.04 -42.94 -67.30
C ASN A 540 2.31 -42.30 -67.90
N GLU A 541 3.22 -43.15 -68.39
CA GLU A 541 4.44 -42.71 -69.06
C GLU A 541 4.10 -41.97 -70.37
N GLY A 542 4.72 -40.80 -70.56
CA GLY A 542 4.48 -39.88 -71.67
C GLY A 542 3.40 -38.82 -71.42
N GLU A 543 2.70 -38.85 -70.28
CA GLU A 543 1.53 -38.00 -70.03
C GLU A 543 1.74 -37.03 -68.85
N GLY A 544 2.93 -36.45 -68.65
CA GLY A 544 3.22 -35.80 -67.37
C GLY A 544 2.46 -34.49 -67.08
N GLU A 545 2.43 -33.55 -68.01
CA GLU A 545 1.78 -32.24 -67.81
C GLU A 545 0.26 -32.33 -67.75
N ASN A 546 -0.35 -33.06 -68.69
CA ASN A 546 -1.80 -33.10 -68.89
C ASN A 546 -2.43 -34.49 -68.69
N GLY A 547 -1.66 -35.52 -68.30
CA GLY A 547 -2.17 -36.88 -68.13
C GLY A 547 -3.08 -37.05 -66.93
N ASP A 548 -3.97 -38.02 -67.05
CA ASP A 548 -4.86 -38.45 -65.98
C ASP A 548 -4.13 -39.33 -64.95
N ILE A 549 -4.83 -39.67 -63.87
CA ILE A 549 -4.28 -40.53 -62.82
C ILE A 549 -3.98 -41.94 -63.36
N GLY A 550 -2.74 -42.42 -63.21
CA GLY A 550 -2.34 -43.77 -63.61
C GLY A 550 -2.92 -44.87 -62.72
N SER A 551 -2.70 -46.14 -63.10
CA SER A 551 -3.22 -47.31 -62.39
C SER A 551 -2.47 -47.67 -61.10
N LEU A 552 -1.25 -47.17 -60.93
CA LEU A 552 -0.41 -47.48 -59.77
C LEU A 552 -0.88 -46.73 -58.51
N ARG A 553 -0.79 -47.40 -57.36
CA ARG A 553 -1.00 -46.80 -56.03
C ARG A 553 0.22 -47.11 -55.15
N PRO A 554 1.39 -46.57 -55.50
CA PRO A 554 2.63 -46.91 -54.81
C PRO A 554 2.60 -46.48 -53.35
N PHE A 555 1.90 -45.38 -53.06
CA PHE A 555 1.71 -44.87 -51.71
C PHE A 555 0.34 -44.21 -51.57
N SER A 556 -0.42 -44.67 -50.58
CA SER A 556 -1.72 -44.11 -50.23
C SER A 556 -1.83 -43.99 -48.71
N ILE A 557 -2.25 -42.82 -48.23
CA ILE A 557 -2.62 -42.64 -46.83
C ILE A 557 -4.12 -42.53 -46.77
N ASN A 558 -4.76 -43.40 -45.99
CA ASN A 558 -6.14 -43.18 -45.60
C ASN A 558 -6.19 -42.01 -44.61
N LEU A 559 -6.82 -40.90 -44.97
CA LEU A 559 -6.95 -39.69 -44.15
C LEU A 559 -7.86 -39.88 -42.93
N ARG A 560 -8.64 -40.96 -42.88
CA ARG A 560 -9.49 -41.32 -41.74
C ARG A 560 -8.77 -42.23 -40.75
N SER A 561 -7.97 -43.19 -41.21
CA SER A 561 -7.27 -44.17 -40.35
C SER A 561 -5.76 -43.92 -40.20
N GLY A 562 -5.18 -43.07 -41.03
CA GLY A 562 -3.73 -42.86 -41.14
C GLY A 562 -2.97 -44.05 -41.75
N LEU A 563 -3.65 -45.14 -42.12
CA LEU A 563 -3.02 -46.34 -42.62
C LEU A 563 -2.32 -46.06 -43.96
N VAL A 564 -1.06 -46.45 -44.03
CA VAL A 564 -0.24 -46.37 -45.24
C VAL A 564 -0.30 -47.70 -45.98
N SER A 565 -0.77 -47.67 -47.22
CA SER A 565 -0.78 -48.83 -48.12
C SER A 565 0.30 -48.68 -49.19
N ILE A 566 1.12 -49.71 -49.36
CA ILE A 566 2.18 -49.81 -50.38
C ILE A 566 1.84 -50.97 -51.32
N GLY A 567 1.30 -50.66 -52.50
CA GLY A 567 0.69 -51.65 -53.39
C GLY A 567 1.66 -52.41 -54.32
N ASN A 568 2.92 -51.96 -54.45
CA ASN A 568 3.84 -52.44 -55.50
C ASN A 568 5.20 -52.89 -54.93
N GLY A 569 5.19 -53.50 -53.74
CA GLY A 569 6.37 -54.03 -53.06
C GLY A 569 7.10 -53.01 -52.20
N LEU A 570 7.80 -53.48 -51.17
CA LEU A 570 8.57 -52.67 -50.24
C LEU A 570 10.00 -53.21 -50.15
N LYS A 571 10.98 -52.43 -50.62
CA LYS A 571 12.41 -52.70 -50.43
C LYS A 571 12.94 -51.82 -49.30
N VAL A 572 13.29 -52.44 -48.18
CA VAL A 572 13.92 -51.74 -47.04
C VAL A 572 15.41 -52.09 -47.05
N GLY A 573 16.27 -51.09 -47.26
CA GLY A 573 17.73 -51.27 -47.26
C GLY A 573 18.35 -51.53 -45.87
N GLY A 574 17.51 -51.68 -44.84
CA GLY A 574 17.87 -51.91 -43.44
C GLY A 574 16.80 -52.73 -42.73
N SER A 575 16.87 -52.80 -41.40
CA SER A 575 15.94 -53.60 -40.60
C SER A 575 14.48 -53.15 -40.77
N VAL A 576 13.59 -54.12 -40.95
CA VAL A 576 12.14 -53.90 -40.82
C VAL A 576 11.77 -53.99 -39.36
N THR A 577 11.29 -52.88 -38.81
CA THR A 577 10.89 -52.80 -37.42
C THR A 577 9.36 -52.92 -37.34
N GLY A 578 8.86 -54.11 -36.98
CA GLY A 578 7.42 -54.42 -36.84
C GLY A 578 7.13 -55.93 -36.73
N ASN A 579 5.97 -56.32 -36.17
CA ASN A 579 5.55 -57.73 -36.06
C ASN A 579 5.36 -58.37 -37.44
N LEU A 580 5.89 -59.59 -37.61
CA LEU A 580 5.72 -60.42 -38.80
C LEU A 580 4.86 -61.64 -38.41
N THR A 581 3.76 -61.89 -39.13
CA THR A 581 2.89 -63.06 -38.94
C THR A 581 3.21 -64.15 -39.99
N GLY A 582 3.74 -65.31 -39.56
CA GLY A 582 4.08 -66.49 -40.39
C GLY A 582 5.26 -67.33 -39.84
N ASN A 583 5.30 -68.64 -40.13
CA ASN A 583 6.34 -69.58 -39.65
C ASN A 583 7.58 -69.62 -40.58
N ALA A 584 8.78 -69.80 -40.02
CA ALA A 584 10.04 -69.96 -40.75
C ALA A 584 10.46 -71.44 -40.83
N ASP A 585 10.70 -71.96 -42.03
CA ASP A 585 10.81 -73.39 -42.35
C ASP A 585 12.02 -74.16 -41.74
N THR A 586 12.91 -73.53 -40.96
CA THR A 586 14.25 -74.09 -40.66
C THR A 586 14.51 -74.62 -39.23
N ALA A 587 13.49 -74.96 -38.41
CA ALA A 587 13.68 -75.33 -36.99
C ALA A 587 13.59 -76.84 -36.65
N THR A 588 14.57 -77.68 -37.04
CA THR A 588 14.50 -79.17 -36.95
C THR A 588 15.15 -79.84 -35.71
N LYS A 589 15.51 -79.11 -34.64
CA LYS A 589 16.46 -79.59 -33.59
C LYS A 589 15.91 -80.29 -32.32
N ILE A 590 14.60 -80.50 -32.10
CA ILE A 590 14.10 -81.15 -30.85
C ILE A 590 13.36 -82.49 -31.09
N LYS A 591 13.92 -83.36 -31.94
CA LYS A 591 13.34 -84.70 -32.22
C LYS A 591 13.27 -85.64 -31.00
N THR A 592 13.88 -85.30 -29.87
CA THR A 592 13.68 -86.01 -28.60
C THR A 592 13.52 -84.98 -27.48
N ALA A 593 12.34 -84.94 -26.87
CA ALA A 593 12.00 -83.94 -25.86
C ALA A 593 13.02 -83.97 -24.70
N ARG A 594 13.57 -82.80 -24.35
CA ARG A 594 14.54 -82.67 -23.25
C ARG A 594 13.79 -82.27 -21.97
N LYS A 595 14.22 -82.81 -20.83
CA LYS A 595 13.66 -82.48 -19.51
C LYS A 595 14.27 -81.17 -19.01
N ILE A 596 13.44 -80.16 -18.77
CA ILE A 596 13.81 -78.90 -18.11
C ILE A 596 12.99 -78.84 -16.81
N GLY A 597 13.65 -78.73 -15.65
CA GLY A 597 12.97 -78.77 -14.35
C GLY A 597 12.13 -80.04 -14.10
N GLY A 598 12.40 -81.14 -14.82
CA GLY A 598 11.64 -82.39 -14.74
C GLY A 598 10.49 -82.55 -15.77
N VAL A 599 10.19 -81.53 -16.57
CA VAL A 599 9.13 -81.54 -17.61
C VAL A 599 9.74 -81.61 -19.02
N ALA A 600 9.17 -82.42 -19.91
CA ALA A 600 9.69 -82.62 -21.27
C ALA A 600 9.23 -81.49 -22.21
N PHE A 601 10.12 -80.98 -23.07
CA PHE A 601 9.83 -79.92 -24.03
C PHE A 601 10.40 -80.19 -25.42
N ASP A 602 9.59 -79.93 -26.44
CA ASP A 602 9.89 -80.15 -27.86
C ASP A 602 9.66 -78.94 -28.78
N GLY A 603 9.24 -77.80 -28.22
CA GLY A 603 9.07 -76.55 -28.97
C GLY A 603 7.77 -76.43 -29.76
N SER A 604 6.86 -77.39 -29.68
CA SER A 604 5.56 -77.34 -30.38
C SER A 604 4.49 -76.49 -29.68
N ALA A 605 4.65 -76.23 -28.37
CA ALA A 605 3.79 -75.37 -27.55
C ALA A 605 4.61 -74.79 -26.38
N ASP A 606 4.08 -73.78 -25.68
CA ASP A 606 4.73 -73.23 -24.49
C ASP A 606 4.95 -74.30 -23.40
N ILE A 607 6.13 -74.31 -22.78
CA ILE A 607 6.47 -75.25 -21.70
C ILE A 607 5.85 -74.80 -20.37
N ASN A 608 5.11 -75.68 -19.69
CA ASN A 608 4.59 -75.41 -18.34
C ASN A 608 5.46 -76.06 -17.25
N LEU A 609 6.14 -75.24 -16.47
CA LEU A 609 7.01 -75.64 -15.37
C LEU A 609 6.30 -75.39 -14.01
N PRO A 610 6.13 -76.42 -13.15
CA PRO A 610 5.49 -76.28 -11.86
C PRO A 610 6.22 -75.27 -10.95
N GLY A 611 5.52 -74.22 -10.51
CA GLY A 611 6.09 -73.15 -9.67
C GLY A 611 6.62 -71.94 -10.46
N VAL A 612 6.58 -71.97 -11.80
CA VAL A 612 7.05 -70.87 -12.67
C VAL A 612 5.89 -70.27 -13.47
N ASN A 613 5.26 -71.04 -14.36
CA ASN A 613 4.13 -70.59 -15.19
C ASN A 613 2.90 -71.51 -15.13
N ALA A 614 2.96 -72.59 -14.35
CA ALA A 614 1.81 -73.37 -13.89
C ALA A 614 1.93 -73.66 -12.39
N THR A 615 0.80 -73.75 -11.67
CA THR A 615 0.78 -73.92 -10.21
C THR A 615 1.43 -75.24 -9.78
N GLY A 616 2.41 -75.21 -8.89
CA GLY A 616 3.17 -76.38 -8.42
C GLY A 616 3.63 -76.27 -6.96
N ASN A 617 3.96 -77.40 -6.33
CA ASN A 617 4.29 -77.53 -4.89
C ASN A 617 5.79 -77.33 -4.55
N GLN A 618 6.52 -76.57 -5.36
CA GLN A 618 7.94 -76.32 -5.11
C GLN A 618 8.12 -75.44 -3.86
N ASN A 619 9.14 -75.74 -3.06
CA ASN A 619 9.43 -75.02 -1.83
C ASN A 619 10.03 -73.62 -2.12
N THR A 620 9.20 -72.58 -2.04
CA THR A 620 9.60 -71.16 -2.15
C THR A 620 9.39 -70.44 -0.80
N THR A 621 10.00 -70.91 0.29
CA THR A 621 9.72 -70.53 1.71
C THR A 621 10.01 -69.08 2.13
N GLY A 622 9.39 -68.11 1.46
CA GLY A 622 9.26 -66.74 1.94
C GLY A 622 8.34 -65.94 1.04
N ASN A 623 7.08 -65.75 1.47
CA ASN A 623 6.07 -64.76 1.00
C ASN A 623 5.97 -64.37 -0.50
N ALA A 624 6.52 -65.16 -1.43
CA ALA A 624 6.80 -64.70 -2.80
C ALA A 624 5.55 -64.66 -3.71
N ALA A 625 4.59 -65.57 -3.50
CA ALA A 625 3.46 -65.73 -4.41
C ALA A 625 2.43 -64.57 -4.35
N THR A 626 2.39 -63.80 -3.27
CA THR A 626 1.49 -62.64 -3.11
C THR A 626 2.23 -61.29 -3.07
N ALA A 627 3.56 -61.30 -3.06
CA ALA A 627 4.41 -60.11 -3.02
C ALA A 627 4.87 -59.61 -4.41
N THR A 628 4.12 -59.88 -5.49
CA THR A 628 4.45 -59.41 -6.85
C THR A 628 4.61 -57.89 -6.93
N LYS A 629 4.01 -57.13 -6.00
CA LYS A 629 4.14 -55.67 -5.96
C LYS A 629 5.45 -55.17 -5.32
N LEU A 630 6.14 -55.94 -4.49
CA LEU A 630 7.41 -55.56 -3.83
C LEU A 630 8.67 -56.16 -4.51
N GLN A 631 8.51 -56.93 -5.60
CA GLN A 631 9.63 -57.39 -6.45
C GLN A 631 10.51 -56.26 -6.98
N ALA A 632 9.90 -55.09 -7.22
CA ALA A 632 10.62 -53.83 -7.37
C ALA A 632 10.39 -53.02 -6.10
N ALA A 633 11.47 -52.58 -5.46
CA ALA A 633 11.39 -51.80 -4.23
C ALA A 633 10.46 -50.59 -4.43
N ARG A 634 9.50 -50.43 -3.53
CA ARG A 634 8.53 -49.34 -3.60
C ARG A 634 8.99 -48.20 -2.73
N THR A 635 8.84 -46.98 -3.23
CA THR A 635 9.11 -45.80 -2.42
C THR A 635 7.92 -45.54 -1.51
N ILE A 636 8.10 -45.66 -0.20
CA ILE A 636 7.18 -45.12 0.79
C ILE A 636 7.72 -43.75 1.15
N ASN A 637 7.03 -42.69 0.73
CA ASN A 637 7.46 -41.33 1.02
C ASN A 637 8.92 -41.03 0.59
N GLY A 638 9.31 -41.56 -0.58
CA GLY A 638 10.66 -41.43 -1.15
C GLY A 638 11.69 -42.43 -0.63
N VAL A 639 11.40 -43.22 0.41
CA VAL A 639 12.30 -44.26 0.93
C VAL A 639 12.00 -45.59 0.27
N SER A 640 13.01 -46.17 -0.37
CA SER A 640 12.93 -47.49 -1.00
C SER A 640 12.66 -48.58 0.04
N PHE A 641 11.65 -49.41 -0.20
CA PHE A 641 11.27 -50.53 0.64
C PHE A 641 10.97 -51.75 -0.21
N ASP A 642 11.73 -52.82 0.03
CA ASP A 642 11.64 -54.12 -0.65
C ASP A 642 11.20 -55.25 0.28
N GLY A 643 10.99 -54.96 1.57
CA GLY A 643 10.57 -55.93 2.58
C GLY A 643 11.67 -56.84 3.13
N SER A 644 12.94 -56.59 2.78
CA SER A 644 14.08 -57.37 3.29
C SER A 644 14.49 -57.01 4.73
N ALA A 645 14.10 -55.82 5.22
CA ALA A 645 14.28 -55.34 6.59
C ALA A 645 13.14 -54.38 7.01
N ASN A 646 13.13 -53.98 8.29
CA ASN A 646 12.22 -52.92 8.77
C ASN A 646 12.49 -51.59 8.04
N ILE A 647 11.43 -50.89 7.62
CA ILE A 647 11.55 -49.56 7.03
C ILE A 647 11.80 -48.50 8.10
N THR A 648 12.78 -47.63 7.88
CA THR A 648 13.05 -46.46 8.73
C THR A 648 12.59 -45.20 8.00
N LEU A 649 11.59 -44.50 8.54
CA LEU A 649 11.12 -43.23 8.02
C LEU A 649 11.62 -42.09 8.93
N THR A 650 12.27 -41.10 8.33
CA THR A 650 12.67 -39.87 9.02
C THR A 650 11.53 -38.83 9.01
N PRO A 651 11.50 -37.85 9.92
CA PRO A 651 10.56 -36.74 9.86
C PRO A 651 10.52 -36.07 8.49
N SER A 652 11.67 -35.91 7.83
CA SER A 652 11.76 -35.39 6.45
C SER A 652 11.04 -36.27 5.42
N ASN A 653 11.05 -37.60 5.56
CA ASN A 653 10.33 -38.47 4.61
C ASN A 653 8.83 -38.22 4.67
N ILE A 654 8.28 -37.95 5.86
CA ILE A 654 6.82 -37.82 6.07
C ILE A 654 6.32 -36.38 6.21
N GLY A 655 7.16 -35.38 5.92
CA GLY A 655 6.79 -33.96 6.06
C GLY A 655 6.52 -33.53 7.51
N ALA A 656 7.10 -34.24 8.48
CA ALA A 656 6.96 -33.95 9.90
C ALA A 656 8.14 -33.13 10.43
N LEU A 657 7.91 -32.39 11.51
CA LEU A 657 8.97 -31.71 12.27
C LEU A 657 9.74 -32.75 13.12
N ALA A 658 11.06 -32.62 13.18
CA ALA A 658 11.88 -33.49 14.00
C ALA A 658 11.61 -33.27 15.49
N LEU A 659 11.54 -34.36 16.26
CA LEU A 659 11.25 -34.33 17.69
C LEU A 659 12.38 -33.68 18.51
N THR A 660 13.61 -33.71 17.99
CA THR A 660 14.83 -33.22 18.64
C THR A 660 15.62 -32.30 17.71
N GLY A 661 15.05 -31.14 17.41
CA GLY A 661 15.72 -30.10 16.61
C GLY A 661 15.95 -30.47 15.15
N GLY A 662 16.19 -29.45 14.33
CA GLY A 662 16.43 -29.56 12.90
C GLY A 662 16.33 -28.20 12.22
N THR A 663 16.94 -28.06 11.05
CA THR A 663 16.86 -26.83 10.25
C THR A 663 15.62 -26.89 9.37
N LEU A 664 14.72 -25.91 9.52
CA LEU A 664 13.62 -25.69 8.58
C LEU A 664 14.13 -24.81 7.43
N SER A 665 14.18 -25.35 6.22
CA SER A 665 14.52 -24.60 5.01
C SER A 665 13.25 -23.99 4.44
N GLY A 666 12.96 -22.73 4.75
CA GLY A 666 11.77 -21.99 4.30
C GLY A 666 11.01 -21.30 5.44
N GLY A 667 9.86 -20.70 5.11
CA GLY A 667 8.97 -20.10 6.11
C GLY A 667 8.13 -21.14 6.86
N LEU A 668 7.90 -20.94 8.16
CA LEU A 668 6.95 -21.71 8.97
C LEU A 668 5.65 -20.92 9.11
N THR A 669 4.54 -21.45 8.60
CA THR A 669 3.19 -20.91 8.84
C THR A 669 2.41 -21.88 9.73
N ALA A 670 2.05 -21.45 10.94
CA ALA A 670 1.23 -22.22 11.87
C ALA A 670 -0.18 -21.61 11.95
N ALA A 671 -1.22 -22.44 11.80
CA ALA A 671 -2.61 -22.01 11.98
C ALA A 671 -3.00 -21.90 13.47
N GLY A 672 -2.24 -22.53 14.36
CA GLY A 672 -2.39 -22.46 15.82
C GLY A 672 -1.24 -21.71 16.49
N GLU A 673 -1.26 -21.68 17.82
CA GLU A 673 -0.22 -21.04 18.63
C GLU A 673 1.09 -21.84 18.62
N VAL A 674 2.23 -21.14 18.51
CA VAL A 674 3.56 -21.71 18.70
C VAL A 674 4.00 -21.45 20.15
N ILE A 675 3.96 -22.47 20.99
CA ILE A 675 4.31 -22.37 22.42
C ILE A 675 5.77 -22.76 22.62
N SER A 676 6.58 -21.82 23.12
CA SER A 676 7.92 -22.15 23.64
C SER A 676 7.85 -22.45 25.14
N ARG A 677 8.43 -23.59 25.54
CA ARG A 677 8.69 -23.93 26.95
C ARG A 677 10.11 -23.57 27.41
N SER A 678 10.92 -23.02 26.51
CA SER A 678 12.24 -22.47 26.82
C SER A 678 12.12 -21.02 27.27
N ALA A 679 12.92 -20.63 28.26
CA ALA A 679 13.07 -19.23 28.64
C ALA A 679 13.51 -18.36 27.46
N ASN A 680 14.31 -18.89 26.52
CA ASN A 680 14.67 -18.23 25.26
C ASN A 680 13.75 -18.74 24.15
N GLY A 681 12.63 -18.06 23.90
CA GLY A 681 11.53 -18.62 23.11
C GLY A 681 11.66 -18.46 21.60
N LEU A 682 12.08 -17.28 21.15
CA LEU A 682 12.24 -16.98 19.72
C LEU A 682 13.53 -16.21 19.50
N ARG A 683 14.33 -16.64 18.51
CA ARG A 683 15.61 -16.03 18.16
C ARG A 683 15.68 -15.69 16.68
N ILE A 684 16.23 -14.52 16.39
CA ILE A 684 16.66 -14.06 15.07
C ILE A 684 18.18 -13.99 15.13
N ALA A 685 18.87 -14.83 14.37
CA ALA A 685 20.33 -14.87 14.32
C ALA A 685 20.78 -14.68 12.87
N TYR A 686 21.25 -13.47 12.56
CA TYR A 686 21.71 -13.10 11.23
C TYR A 686 22.86 -12.10 11.34
N GLY A 687 23.98 -12.37 10.66
CA GLY A 687 25.21 -11.58 10.79
C GLY A 687 25.90 -11.77 12.15
N ASN A 688 26.56 -10.71 12.63
CA ASN A 688 27.42 -10.76 13.83
C ASN A 688 26.67 -10.80 15.16
N TYR A 689 25.38 -10.49 15.18
CA TYR A 689 24.58 -10.41 16.42
C TYR A 689 23.34 -11.31 16.33
N GLY A 690 22.88 -11.77 17.49
CA GLY A 690 21.61 -12.44 17.68
C GLY A 690 20.66 -11.57 18.48
N PHE A 691 19.40 -11.56 18.10
CA PHE A 691 18.29 -11.00 18.86
C PHE A 691 17.39 -12.13 19.33
N PHE A 692 16.92 -12.12 20.57
CA PHE A 692 15.93 -13.10 21.01
C PHE A 692 15.01 -12.60 22.09
N ILE A 693 13.78 -13.12 22.09
CA ILE A 693 12.77 -12.86 23.11
C ILE A 693 12.99 -13.87 24.23
N ARG A 694 13.25 -13.36 25.43
CA ARG A 694 13.43 -14.16 26.63
C ARG A 694 12.32 -13.88 27.63
N ASN A 695 11.72 -14.91 28.20
CA ASN A 695 10.83 -14.81 29.35
C ASN A 695 11.47 -15.58 30.52
N ASP A 696 11.74 -14.90 31.63
CA ASP A 696 12.32 -15.50 32.83
C ASP A 696 11.29 -15.81 33.94
N GLY A 697 10.01 -15.63 33.64
CA GLY A 697 8.89 -15.79 34.57
C GLY A 697 8.39 -14.45 35.13
N SER A 698 9.27 -13.47 35.35
CA SER A 698 8.89 -12.16 35.88
C SER A 698 8.80 -11.09 34.80
N ASN A 699 9.70 -11.13 33.82
CA ASN A 699 9.74 -10.16 32.74
C ASN A 699 9.95 -10.84 31.39
N THR A 700 9.46 -10.18 30.34
CA THR A 700 9.76 -10.50 28.95
C THR A 700 10.77 -9.49 28.44
N TYR A 701 11.88 -9.99 27.92
CA TYR A 701 13.03 -9.21 27.50
C TYR A 701 13.31 -9.37 26.01
N PHE A 702 13.77 -8.29 25.40
CA PHE A 702 14.38 -8.32 24.08
C PHE A 702 15.91 -8.31 24.26
N MET A 703 16.52 -9.48 24.06
CA MET A 703 17.94 -9.73 24.34
C MET A 703 18.78 -9.64 23.08
N LEU A 704 20.03 -9.22 23.27
CA LEU A 704 21.06 -9.19 22.23
C LEU A 704 22.25 -10.06 22.67
N THR A 705 22.96 -10.66 21.71
CA THR A 705 24.21 -11.38 21.97
C THR A 705 25.44 -10.48 21.82
N ASP A 706 26.61 -10.98 22.19
CA ASP A 706 27.88 -10.34 21.84
C ASP A 706 28.14 -10.40 20.32
N SER A 707 28.96 -9.46 19.85
CA SER A 707 29.39 -9.41 18.44
C SER A 707 30.23 -10.64 18.08
N GLY A 708 29.96 -11.23 16.92
CA GLY A 708 30.59 -12.46 16.44
C GLY A 708 29.99 -13.73 17.01
N ASN A 709 28.99 -13.64 17.89
CA ASN A 709 28.37 -14.80 18.54
C ASN A 709 26.83 -14.75 18.50
N SER A 710 26.25 -14.77 17.30
CA SER A 710 24.81 -14.59 17.07
C SER A 710 23.91 -15.69 17.66
N LEU A 711 24.48 -16.84 18.04
CA LEU A 711 23.77 -17.92 18.73
C LEU A 711 24.14 -18.07 20.21
N GLY A 712 25.02 -17.19 20.70
CA GLY A 712 25.54 -17.21 22.07
C GLY A 712 24.52 -16.85 23.16
N THR A 713 25.05 -16.64 24.36
CA THR A 713 24.29 -16.09 25.49
C THR A 713 24.00 -14.59 25.29
N HIS A 714 23.12 -14.03 26.11
CA HIS A 714 22.85 -12.59 26.06
C HIS A 714 24.05 -11.79 26.58
N ASN A 715 24.28 -10.60 26.01
CA ASN A 715 25.22 -9.61 26.53
C ASN A 715 24.60 -8.82 27.71
N SER A 716 25.18 -7.69 28.10
CA SER A 716 24.68 -6.84 29.20
C SER A 716 23.54 -5.87 28.81
N LEU A 717 23.23 -5.71 27.53
CA LEU A 717 22.23 -4.76 27.06
C LEU A 717 20.81 -5.29 27.27
N ARG A 718 19.91 -4.41 27.73
CA ARG A 718 18.49 -4.70 27.99
C ARG A 718 17.60 -3.64 27.34
N PRO A 719 17.56 -3.54 26.01
CA PRO A 719 16.94 -2.42 25.32
C PRO A 719 15.43 -2.32 25.55
N PHE A 720 14.73 -3.44 25.75
CA PHE A 720 13.29 -3.43 25.99
C PHE A 720 12.92 -4.55 26.97
N ILE A 721 12.19 -4.19 28.03
CA ILE A 721 11.75 -5.07 29.10
C ILE A 721 10.27 -4.81 29.33
N ILE A 722 9.47 -5.87 29.39
CA ILE A 722 8.07 -5.83 29.83
C ILE A 722 7.99 -6.57 31.14
N SER A 723 7.48 -5.93 32.19
CA SER A 723 7.06 -6.63 33.39
C SER A 723 5.85 -7.50 33.07
N ASN A 724 5.97 -8.82 33.22
CA ASN A 724 4.84 -9.73 32.99
C ASN A 724 3.73 -9.51 34.04
N HIS A 725 4.07 -8.97 35.21
CA HIS A 725 3.12 -8.69 36.28
C HIS A 725 2.31 -7.42 36.04
N THR A 726 2.96 -6.34 35.59
CA THR A 726 2.34 -5.01 35.51
C THR A 726 2.11 -4.51 34.09
N GLY A 727 2.71 -5.14 33.07
CA GLY A 727 2.71 -4.65 31.69
C GLY A 727 3.62 -3.45 31.46
N ASN A 728 4.30 -2.94 32.50
CA ASN A 728 5.17 -1.78 32.37
C ASN A 728 6.34 -2.07 31.43
N VAL A 729 6.55 -1.16 30.47
CA VAL A 729 7.68 -1.18 29.56
C VAL A 729 8.83 -0.37 30.16
N THR A 730 9.98 -1.00 30.31
CA THR A 730 11.23 -0.35 30.69
C THR A 730 12.22 -0.40 29.53
N ILE A 731 12.73 0.76 29.14
CA ILE A 731 13.83 0.91 28.19
C ILE A 731 15.10 1.20 29.00
N ALA A 732 15.92 0.18 29.25
CA ALA A 732 17.11 0.34 30.10
C ALA A 732 18.33 0.89 29.35
N THR A 733 18.21 1.11 28.03
CA THR A 733 19.21 1.78 27.20
C THR A 733 18.71 3.16 26.76
N LYS A 734 19.52 3.95 26.04
CA LYS A 734 19.06 5.23 25.48
C LYS A 734 17.90 5.00 24.49
N LEU A 735 16.82 5.77 24.61
CA LEU A 735 15.74 5.86 23.62
C LEU A 735 16.04 7.02 22.66
N ASN A 736 16.19 6.74 21.37
CA ASN A 736 16.30 7.76 20.32
C ASN A 736 14.99 7.85 19.52
N ALA A 737 14.16 8.85 19.79
CA ALA A 737 12.86 9.04 19.15
C ALA A 737 12.90 10.21 18.14
N SER A 738 13.08 9.91 16.85
CA SER A 738 13.19 10.92 15.78
C SER A 738 11.84 11.54 15.36
N GLY A 739 10.72 10.86 15.63
CA GLY A 739 9.36 11.32 15.34
C GLY A 739 8.70 12.15 16.45
N GLY A 740 9.45 12.50 17.51
CA GLY A 740 8.90 13.07 18.74
C GLY A 740 8.21 12.02 19.62
N ILE A 741 7.86 12.41 20.84
CA ILE A 741 7.09 11.59 21.79
C ILE A 741 5.74 12.30 21.99
N THR A 742 4.64 11.65 21.62
CA THR A 742 3.29 12.20 21.76
C THR A 742 2.62 11.71 23.04
N GLY A 743 2.03 12.63 23.82
CA GLY A 743 1.33 12.33 25.07
C GLY A 743 1.88 13.13 26.26
N SER A 744 1.23 13.01 27.42
CA SER A 744 1.69 13.65 28.65
C SER A 744 2.89 12.88 29.22
N LEU A 745 4.07 13.51 29.22
CA LEU A 745 5.24 12.99 29.90
C LEU A 745 5.15 13.36 31.38
N SER A 746 4.85 12.40 32.26
CA SER A 746 4.84 12.60 33.71
C SER A 746 6.23 12.30 34.28
N GLY A 747 6.82 13.29 34.95
CA GLY A 747 8.14 13.20 35.57
C GLY A 747 9.01 14.42 35.29
N ASN A 748 9.90 14.75 36.22
CA ASN A 748 10.97 15.72 35.96
C ASN A 748 12.08 14.96 35.22
N ALA A 749 12.45 15.42 34.02
CA ALA A 749 13.74 15.04 33.46
C ALA A 749 14.80 15.60 34.41
N SER A 750 15.34 14.76 35.30
CA SER A 750 16.31 15.15 36.33
C SER A 750 17.56 15.83 35.77
N THR A 751 17.76 15.73 34.45
CA THR A 751 18.87 16.32 33.69
C THR A 751 18.42 17.36 32.65
N ALA A 752 17.14 17.75 32.58
CA ALA A 752 16.70 18.79 31.67
C ALA A 752 17.23 20.15 32.15
N THR A 753 18.40 20.50 31.63
CA THR A 753 19.08 21.76 31.92
C THR A 753 18.73 22.86 30.93
N LYS A 754 18.19 22.51 29.74
CA LYS A 754 17.76 23.46 28.70
C LYS A 754 16.55 22.98 27.88
N LEU A 755 15.63 23.87 27.52
CA LEU A 755 14.68 23.71 26.43
C LEU A 755 15.47 23.75 25.11
N GLN A 756 15.22 22.77 24.23
CA GLN A 756 15.83 22.72 22.89
C GLN A 756 15.56 23.99 22.07
N THR A 757 14.39 24.58 22.24
CA THR A 757 14.05 25.90 21.70
C THR A 757 13.61 26.78 22.85
N ALA A 758 14.44 27.77 23.17
CA ALA A 758 14.09 28.77 24.15
C ALA A 758 12.75 29.43 23.78
N ARG A 759 11.88 29.59 24.77
CA ARG A 759 10.59 30.28 24.61
C ARG A 759 10.75 31.71 25.08
N THR A 760 10.02 32.63 24.47
CA THR A 760 9.97 34.02 24.92
C THR A 760 8.85 34.15 25.94
N ILE A 761 9.18 34.51 27.17
CA ILE A 761 8.23 34.82 28.24
C ILE A 761 8.35 36.32 28.51
N ASN A 762 7.30 37.10 28.24
CA ASN A 762 7.28 38.56 28.39
C ASN A 762 8.49 39.28 27.74
N GLY A 763 8.90 38.83 26.56
CA GLY A 763 10.05 39.39 25.82
C GLY A 763 11.42 38.81 26.23
N VAL A 764 11.50 38.02 27.30
CA VAL A 764 12.76 37.40 27.76
C VAL A 764 12.88 35.98 27.24
N LYS A 765 14.01 35.67 26.60
CA LYS A 765 14.33 34.32 26.10
C LYS A 765 14.64 33.40 27.28
N PHE A 766 13.78 32.42 27.53
CA PHE A 766 13.92 31.43 28.60
C PHE A 766 14.14 30.04 28.01
N ASP A 767 15.26 29.43 28.37
CA ASP A 767 15.57 28.04 28.05
C ASP A 767 15.66 27.15 29.29
N GLY A 768 15.37 27.63 30.49
CA GLY A 768 15.43 26.80 31.72
C GLY A 768 16.83 26.57 32.28
N SER A 769 17.90 27.15 31.71
CA SER A 769 19.24 27.06 32.30
C SER A 769 19.52 28.02 33.45
N ALA A 770 18.64 29.00 33.67
CA ALA A 770 18.67 29.93 34.80
C ALA A 770 17.24 30.39 35.13
N ASN A 771 17.04 30.98 36.31
CA ASN A 771 15.77 31.60 36.69
C ASN A 771 15.42 32.75 35.73
N ILE A 772 14.13 32.96 35.48
CA ILE A 772 13.67 34.11 34.70
C ILE A 772 13.67 35.37 35.57
N GLU A 773 14.44 36.38 35.18
CA GLU A 773 14.39 37.72 35.80
C GLU A 773 13.20 38.49 35.20
N ALA A 774 12.07 38.53 35.91
CA ALA A 774 10.83 39.13 35.42
C ALA A 774 10.87 40.67 35.31
N PHE A 775 11.79 41.32 36.04
CA PHE A 775 11.97 42.77 36.04
C PHE A 775 13.47 43.12 36.06
N PRO A 776 13.92 44.13 35.29
CA PRO A 776 15.30 44.61 35.37
C PRO A 776 15.64 45.15 36.77
N PRO A 777 16.86 44.90 37.30
CA PRO A 777 17.29 45.46 38.58
C PRO A 777 17.22 46.99 38.60
N GLY A 778 16.58 47.53 39.65
CA GLY A 778 16.43 48.97 39.84
C GLY A 778 15.16 49.58 39.24
N VAL A 779 14.27 48.81 38.62
CA VAL A 779 12.96 49.35 38.20
C VAL A 779 12.07 49.64 39.42
N PRO A 780 11.47 50.84 39.53
CA PRO A 780 10.48 51.13 40.56
C PRO A 780 9.21 50.31 40.34
N LEU A 781 8.82 49.51 41.34
CA LEU A 781 7.60 48.72 41.33
C LEU A 781 6.67 49.19 42.45
N PRO A 782 5.40 49.55 42.15
CA PRO A 782 4.44 49.87 43.19
C PRO A 782 4.15 48.61 44.01
N TRP A 783 4.27 48.71 45.34
CA TRP A 783 4.02 47.62 46.27
C TRP A 783 2.99 48.04 47.32
N PRO A 784 1.99 47.23 47.64
CA PRO A 784 0.86 47.64 48.48
C PRO A 784 1.16 47.65 49.99
N SER A 785 2.42 47.49 50.41
CA SER A 785 2.82 47.38 51.82
C SER A 785 4.15 48.09 52.08
N ASP A 786 4.32 48.56 53.32
CA ASP A 786 5.54 49.21 53.81
C ASP A 786 6.74 48.24 53.99
N THR A 787 6.53 46.93 53.82
CA THR A 787 7.61 45.93 53.86
C THR A 787 7.80 45.33 52.47
N PRO A 788 8.95 45.56 51.80
CA PRO A 788 9.22 45.00 50.49
C PRO A 788 9.53 43.50 50.59
N PRO A 789 9.30 42.72 49.52
CA PRO A 789 9.74 41.33 49.46
C PRO A 789 11.26 41.21 49.59
N ALA A 790 11.73 40.05 50.07
CA ALA A 790 13.17 39.77 50.15
C ALA A 790 13.85 39.95 48.77
N GLY A 791 14.99 40.65 48.75
CA GLY A 791 15.72 41.00 47.52
C GLY A 791 15.29 42.32 46.86
N TYR A 792 14.28 43.01 47.38
CA TYR A 792 13.85 44.34 46.95
C TYR A 792 14.12 45.37 48.06
N ALA A 793 14.36 46.62 47.66
CA ALA A 793 14.55 47.74 48.59
C ALA A 793 13.45 48.78 48.37
N ILE A 794 12.95 49.38 49.46
CA ILE A 794 12.02 50.51 49.35
C ILE A 794 12.79 51.70 48.80
N MET A 795 12.28 52.37 47.78
CA MET A 795 12.96 53.50 47.13
C MET A 795 12.66 54.80 47.88
N GLN A 796 13.51 55.17 48.85
CA GLN A 796 13.32 56.33 49.75
C GLN A 796 14.50 57.33 49.72
N GLY A 797 15.34 57.32 48.68
CA GLY A 797 16.48 58.24 48.59
C GLY A 797 17.78 57.72 49.21
N GLN A 798 17.84 56.45 49.62
CA GLN A 798 18.97 55.88 50.35
C GLN A 798 20.16 55.52 49.45
N THR A 799 21.36 55.60 50.02
CA THR A 799 22.61 55.10 49.41
C THR A 799 22.68 53.57 49.44
N PHE A 800 23.37 52.96 48.48
CA PHE A 800 23.69 51.53 48.48
C PHE A 800 25.16 51.28 48.10
N ASP A 801 25.69 50.13 48.55
CA ASP A 801 27.04 49.71 48.19
C ASP A 801 27.08 49.19 46.74
N LYS A 802 27.80 49.93 45.90
CA LYS A 802 27.96 49.63 44.48
C LYS A 802 28.77 48.35 44.22
N ALA A 803 29.67 47.98 45.12
CA ALA A 803 30.45 46.74 45.00
C ALA A 803 29.59 45.52 45.35
N ALA A 804 28.72 45.64 46.35
CA ALA A 804 27.79 44.58 46.74
C ALA A 804 26.64 44.39 45.73
N TYR A 805 26.17 45.47 45.09
CA TYR A 805 25.04 45.45 44.15
C TYR A 805 25.40 45.99 42.76
N PRO A 806 26.23 45.27 41.97
CA PRO A 806 26.75 45.78 40.70
C PRO A 806 25.68 45.99 39.63
N LYS A 807 24.64 45.14 39.59
CA LYS A 807 23.52 45.32 38.63
C LYS A 807 22.70 46.57 38.94
N LEU A 808 22.50 46.90 40.22
CA LEU A 808 21.80 48.11 40.64
C LEU A 808 22.65 49.37 40.42
N ALA A 809 23.97 49.27 40.55
CA ALA A 809 24.92 50.33 40.25
C ALA A 809 24.94 50.75 38.77
N ILE A 810 24.53 49.85 37.86
CA ILE A 810 24.34 50.21 36.44
C ILE A 810 23.09 51.08 36.28
N ALA A 811 21.99 50.75 36.95
CA ALA A 811 20.74 51.52 36.90
C ALA A 811 20.85 52.87 37.62
N TYR A 812 21.58 52.91 38.74
CA TYR A 812 21.80 54.10 39.55
C TYR A 812 23.31 54.34 39.77
N PRO A 813 24.02 54.94 38.79
CA PRO A 813 25.47 55.13 38.86
C PRO A 813 25.94 56.00 40.02
N SER A 814 25.09 56.86 40.57
CA SER A 814 25.36 57.69 41.75
C SER A 814 25.57 56.88 43.03
N GLY A 815 25.14 55.61 43.07
CA GLY A 815 25.11 54.82 44.31
C GLY A 815 23.96 55.22 45.25
N VAL A 816 22.99 56.01 44.77
CA VAL A 816 21.81 56.45 45.51
C VAL A 816 20.56 56.07 44.73
N ILE A 817 19.64 55.38 45.39
CA ILE A 817 18.33 55.04 44.82
C ILE A 817 17.42 56.26 44.98
N PRO A 818 16.65 56.68 43.96
CA PRO A 818 15.75 57.83 44.08
C PRO A 818 14.66 57.59 45.15
N ASP A 819 14.18 58.67 45.79
CA ASP A 819 12.97 58.60 46.62
C ASP A 819 11.74 58.63 45.71
N MET A 820 11.03 57.51 45.67
CA MET A 820 9.85 57.31 44.84
C MET A 820 8.54 57.37 45.65
N ARG A 821 8.59 57.69 46.94
CA ARG A 821 7.38 57.86 47.76
C ARG A 821 6.61 59.09 47.28
N GLY A 822 5.29 58.96 47.16
CA GLY A 822 4.43 60.01 46.62
C GLY A 822 4.63 60.27 45.13
N TRP A 823 5.30 59.38 44.38
CA TRP A 823 5.38 59.45 42.92
C TRP A 823 4.46 58.42 42.27
N THR A 824 3.55 58.88 41.41
CA THR A 824 2.72 58.02 40.57
C THR A 824 3.43 57.71 39.25
N ILE A 825 3.57 56.43 38.91
CA ILE A 825 4.06 55.98 37.60
C ILE A 825 2.90 56.00 36.61
N LYS A 826 2.91 56.97 35.68
CA LYS A 826 1.88 57.14 34.65
C LYS A 826 2.53 56.74 33.31
N GLY A 827 2.24 55.54 32.81
CA GLY A 827 2.86 54.99 31.59
C GLY A 827 2.95 56.02 30.45
N LYS A 828 4.07 56.05 29.71
CA LYS A 828 4.44 57.14 28.78
C LYS A 828 3.35 57.40 27.73
N PRO A 829 2.61 58.51 27.80
CA PRO A 829 1.59 58.82 26.80
C PRO A 829 2.26 59.38 25.52
N ALA A 830 1.64 59.17 24.35
CA ALA A 830 2.13 59.70 23.07
C ALA A 830 2.30 61.23 23.06
N SER A 831 1.69 61.94 24.01
CA SER A 831 1.78 63.39 24.21
C SER A 831 3.10 63.86 24.87
N GLY A 832 4.04 62.98 25.20
CA GLY A 832 5.37 63.35 25.67
C GLY A 832 5.46 63.82 27.13
N ARG A 833 4.40 63.68 27.93
CA ARG A 833 4.44 63.93 29.38
C ARG A 833 5.47 63.05 30.09
N ALA A 834 6.06 63.58 31.17
CA ALA A 834 6.98 62.84 32.03
C ALA A 834 6.29 61.59 32.60
N VAL A 835 7.05 60.48 32.69
CA VAL A 835 6.55 59.14 33.11
C VAL A 835 6.24 59.09 34.61
N LEU A 836 6.70 60.09 35.36
CA LEU A 836 6.49 60.24 36.79
C LEU A 836 5.77 61.56 37.06
N SER A 837 4.81 61.53 37.97
CA SER A 837 4.23 62.74 38.56
C SER A 837 4.18 62.58 40.07
N GLN A 838 4.47 63.66 40.78
CA GLN A 838 4.29 63.69 42.22
C GLN A 838 2.78 63.78 42.53
N GLU A 839 2.34 63.04 43.54
CA GLU A 839 0.98 63.05 44.09
C GLU A 839 0.70 64.33 44.89
#